data_AF-A0A831Y192-F1
#
_entry.id   AF-A0A831Y192-F1
#
_cell.length_a   1.000
_cell.length_b   1.000
_cell.length_c   1.000
_cell.angle_alpha   90.00
_cell.angle_beta   90.00
_cell.angle_gamma   90.00
#
_symmetry.space_group_name_H-M   'P 1'
#
loop_
_entity.id
_entity.type
_entity.pdbx_description
1 polymer ?
#
loop_
_entity_poly.entity_id
_entity_poly.type
_entity_poly.pdbx_seq_one_letter_code
_entity_poly.pdbx_strand_id
1 'polypeptide(L)'
;AWIDEHKAHLFLTAAVAAGLIALSAAMNLWGLIELGRLAYAAAGLPLFVGLAETGERAAERFEALAKRYMGIDERTIEEILKAPLNGGRPYLKLDEFRSLPKPLAELRRALDKVEDEAEKDAAVVAALVLYKALIRNAKAYKEWAELYRWARGLAERREFVVTAEEVRRLREAHKRLEEAAEKLMEELNSVLALYSQRRDLYKRLSPHLEVDLKMAEGLAEARGGELSKFGGANMGTKAYAALLSIARGGAYGHAAMLLADEGALADIVISTPKGAYEKAKRIAKGRREAVDPSRSRKEAAGRWEDRAASALLRYLLSRAVDENLKFRRVGEGFEVFRTYGGVEAHVDTLKIGKTAASAKAGEEESRRFVEEARRAAPDLSGMDKAPQYLEWRATDVSSSGGRIKAATAHPWQLAWYIGLLGEEESISGGASVTKEGRRPNVTMRWPLEKENQILKKSGWLESVLGRRVEGWRELVDAIGWSRVLERVEELADEIKPWIGPERADDAEREGLMRRMLGELALFAHFAEARKGLGDGEWRRERAVRLSRAVEALSGGRIRGEHAERLARAIISYAEGHKKKAKGRIENLAKELAGVLKEDVKRAREEVWGVVEFALSDMYCLARDCARDEVARKFVAPALELMMLDKALRGGFDREEALLRFGEMYATAIAGDGSVEPRKVELAVGGELGGGAALLRLATLRLLSELLPDGLRFGVRTYVGEGRYYDIATTGGDAARFMRILAASAPSAGGGYLSPKFDGFVGEAQVDVRLDRDSIRLTEGGVAADLTISEGGADVKFNVYLRRDEIELQFQSTDRGRVELAARLLKLAGVSVEVKKESNRDVWYIKATTDKLAAGRVELRDAIAQIVRAALAKKDWVDAGRAERWLEKLEGGITLKEGWPRYLVRLNEGALEVRYQSTNPDNIKQEVQRLSAMGLVEGRHFSVKMPEGGEAGYVSILKDGLTRAAWLSIRGSEGQRELAAKFVEYILQRAREEGDAVHEKALEIVERGREVGSLRLAGFEREVDGRLVKVIGGGARSEEGGSGRKLLRIQITAEIDRVRRDYEITFGRYSNKALGFAAARADAPGGREADAERFSALIKALTGRAPRMRRMKDGRIVIKCTREHLDGFARYAELAEAITKWLEETGSRT
;
A
#
# COMPACT_ATOMS: atom_id res chain seq x y z
N ALA A 1 48.08 -41.59 -51.65
CA ALA A 1 48.66 -41.79 -50.31
C ALA A 1 47.51 -41.85 -49.33
N TRP A 2 47.45 -42.96 -48.59
CA TRP A 2 46.41 -43.29 -47.63
C TRP A 2 46.08 -42.12 -46.69
N ILE A 3 44.80 -41.75 -46.67
CA ILE A 3 44.22 -41.07 -45.51
C ILE A 3 44.28 -42.11 -44.40
N ASP A 4 45.09 -41.81 -43.38
CA ASP A 4 45.26 -42.61 -42.17
C ASP A 4 43.88 -43.01 -41.63
N GLU A 5 43.54 -44.29 -41.76
CA GLU A 5 42.28 -44.90 -41.34
C GLU A 5 41.96 -44.56 -39.89
N HIS A 6 42.98 -44.35 -39.06
CA HIS A 6 42.84 -43.98 -37.67
C HIS A 6 42.37 -42.54 -37.47
N LYS A 7 42.82 -41.60 -38.31
CA LYS A 7 42.34 -40.20 -38.28
C LYS A 7 40.95 -40.07 -38.87
N ALA A 8 40.63 -40.81 -39.92
CA ALA A 8 39.27 -40.86 -40.46
C ALA A 8 38.29 -41.49 -39.45
N HIS A 9 38.71 -42.54 -38.75
CA HIS A 9 37.93 -43.14 -37.67
C HIS A 9 37.74 -42.16 -36.52
N LEU A 10 38.79 -41.49 -36.03
CA LEU A 10 38.67 -40.48 -34.97
C LEU A 10 37.77 -39.29 -35.36
N PHE A 11 37.80 -38.84 -36.62
CA PHE A 11 36.93 -37.78 -37.11
C PHE A 11 35.47 -38.23 -37.20
N LEU A 12 35.22 -39.46 -37.66
CA LEU A 12 33.89 -40.07 -37.69
C LEU A 12 33.37 -40.35 -36.28
N THR A 13 34.20 -40.80 -35.35
CA THR A 13 33.82 -41.02 -33.95
C THR A 13 33.54 -39.70 -33.25
N ALA A 14 34.30 -38.63 -33.53
CA ALA A 14 34.02 -37.28 -33.03
C ALA A 14 32.74 -36.68 -33.63
N ALA A 15 32.48 -36.89 -34.92
CA ALA A 15 31.24 -36.46 -35.57
C ALA A 15 30.02 -37.25 -35.08
N VAL A 16 30.17 -38.56 -34.83
CA VAL A 16 29.15 -39.41 -34.23
C VAL A 16 28.93 -39.06 -32.76
N ALA A 17 29.97 -38.73 -32.00
CA ALA A 17 29.85 -38.25 -30.63
C ALA A 17 29.17 -36.87 -30.58
N ALA A 18 29.53 -35.93 -31.44
CA ALA A 18 28.86 -34.64 -31.58
C ALA A 18 27.39 -34.80 -32.04
N GLY A 19 27.13 -35.74 -32.95
CA GLY A 19 25.80 -36.11 -33.40
C GLY A 19 24.96 -36.77 -32.30
N LEU A 20 25.55 -37.62 -31.46
CA LEU A 20 24.90 -38.25 -30.31
C LEU A 20 24.65 -37.25 -29.17
N ILE A 21 25.54 -36.27 -28.96
CA ILE A 21 25.34 -35.17 -28.00
C ILE A 21 24.24 -34.23 -28.51
N ALA A 22 24.21 -33.91 -29.81
CA ALA A 22 23.15 -33.12 -30.43
C ALA A 22 21.80 -33.87 -30.43
N LEU A 23 21.81 -35.19 -30.66
CA LEU A 23 20.62 -36.05 -30.59
C LEU A 23 20.14 -36.25 -29.16
N SER A 24 21.04 -36.36 -28.17
CA SER A 24 20.70 -36.41 -26.75
C SER A 24 20.16 -35.07 -26.25
N ALA A 25 20.70 -33.94 -26.73
CA ALA A 25 20.15 -32.61 -26.49
C ALA A 25 18.76 -32.45 -27.16
N ALA A 26 18.58 -32.93 -28.39
CA ALA A 26 17.31 -32.92 -29.11
C ALA A 26 16.26 -33.85 -28.48
N MET A 27 16.66 -35.02 -27.95
CA MET A 27 15.76 -35.97 -27.28
C MET A 27 15.39 -35.52 -25.85
N ASN A 28 16.29 -34.83 -25.13
CA ASN A 28 15.96 -34.17 -23.86
C ASN A 28 15.07 -32.93 -24.06
N LEU A 29 15.21 -32.23 -25.19
CA LEU A 29 14.24 -31.21 -25.65
C LEU A 29 12.89 -31.85 -25.99
N TRP A 30 12.87 -33.02 -26.64
CA TRP A 30 11.63 -33.71 -27.04
C TRP A 30 10.85 -34.28 -25.85
N GLY A 31 11.52 -34.81 -24.83
CA GLY A 31 10.90 -35.31 -23.59
C GLY A 31 10.20 -34.24 -22.74
N LEU A 32 10.58 -32.97 -22.90
CA LEU A 32 9.97 -31.83 -22.17
C LEU A 32 8.98 -31.03 -23.03
N ILE A 33 9.09 -31.08 -24.36
CA ILE A 33 8.14 -30.42 -25.27
C ILE A 33 6.75 -31.09 -25.23
N GLU A 34 6.64 -32.39 -24.92
CA GLU A 34 5.35 -33.05 -24.70
C GLU A 34 4.65 -32.61 -23.41
N LEU A 35 5.38 -32.27 -22.35
CA LEU A 35 4.80 -31.73 -21.11
C LEU A 35 4.44 -30.24 -21.22
N GLY A 36 5.18 -29.47 -22.04
CA GLY A 36 4.88 -28.07 -22.35
C GLY A 36 3.69 -27.88 -23.31
N ARG A 37 3.46 -28.83 -24.24
CA ARG A 37 2.36 -28.75 -25.22
C ARG A 37 0.98 -29.02 -24.62
N LEU A 38 0.87 -29.70 -23.47
CA LEU A 38 -0.40 -29.81 -22.72
C LEU A 38 -0.81 -28.50 -22.01
N ALA A 39 0.07 -27.50 -21.94
CA ALA A 39 -0.25 -26.18 -21.37
C ALA A 39 -0.72 -25.15 -22.43
N TYR A 40 -0.58 -25.45 -23.73
CA TYR A 40 -0.78 -24.47 -24.81
C TYR A 40 -2.24 -24.26 -25.25
N ALA A 41 -3.22 -24.82 -24.52
CA ALA A 41 -4.65 -24.65 -24.82
C ALA A 41 -5.36 -23.55 -24.00
N ALA A 42 -4.65 -22.76 -23.18
CA ALA A 42 -5.29 -21.78 -22.27
C ALA A 42 -4.74 -20.34 -22.31
N ALA A 43 -3.75 -20.03 -23.16
CA ALA A 43 -3.09 -18.72 -23.15
C ALA A 43 -3.61 -17.81 -24.29
N GLY A 44 -4.66 -17.04 -24.00
CA GLY A 44 -5.11 -15.98 -24.89
C GLY A 44 -6.38 -15.31 -24.40
N LEU A 45 -6.27 -14.37 -23.45
CA LEU A 45 -7.21 -13.28 -23.15
C LEU A 45 -6.57 -12.35 -22.07
N PRO A 46 -6.98 -11.08 -21.97
CA PRO A 46 -6.34 -10.04 -21.17
C PRO A 46 -6.21 -10.45 -19.70
N LEU A 47 -5.02 -10.20 -19.15
CA LEU A 47 -4.76 -10.12 -17.72
C LEU A 47 -5.68 -9.04 -17.09
N PHE A 48 -5.83 -9.12 -15.77
CA PHE A 48 -6.57 -8.22 -14.85
C PHE A 48 -8.00 -8.66 -14.43
N VAL A 49 -8.26 -8.41 -13.14
CA VAL A 49 -9.52 -8.54 -12.37
C VAL A 49 -9.85 -9.92 -11.75
N GLY A 50 -10.24 -9.88 -10.47
CA GLY A 50 -10.44 -11.04 -9.58
C GLY A 50 -11.60 -11.94 -10.01
N LEU A 51 -11.40 -13.24 -9.77
CA LEU A 51 -12.20 -14.31 -10.33
C LEU A 51 -13.61 -14.35 -9.71
N ALA A 52 -14.63 -14.58 -10.54
CA ALA A 52 -16.03 -14.67 -10.11
C ALA A 52 -16.30 -16.00 -9.40
N GLU A 53 -16.73 -15.97 -8.13
CA GLU A 53 -17.16 -17.16 -7.39
C GLU A 53 -18.37 -17.82 -8.07
N THR A 54 -18.45 -19.16 -8.02
CA THR A 54 -19.64 -19.90 -8.44
C THR A 54 -20.68 -19.86 -7.31
N GLY A 55 -21.80 -19.18 -7.52
CA GLY A 55 -22.79 -18.84 -6.50
C GLY A 55 -23.37 -19.99 -5.69
N GLU A 56 -23.71 -21.14 -6.29
CA GLU A 56 -24.22 -22.30 -5.54
C GLU A 56 -23.20 -22.87 -4.53
N ARG A 57 -21.96 -23.11 -4.98
CA ARG A 57 -20.89 -23.61 -4.11
C ARG A 57 -20.48 -22.60 -3.04
N ALA A 58 -20.54 -21.30 -3.36
CA ALA A 58 -20.33 -20.27 -2.37
C ALA A 58 -21.41 -20.34 -1.27
N ALA A 59 -22.69 -20.43 -1.66
CA ALA A 59 -23.79 -20.60 -0.72
C ALA A 59 -23.64 -21.87 0.14
N GLU A 60 -23.27 -23.01 -0.46
CA GLU A 60 -23.01 -24.27 0.26
C GLU A 60 -21.90 -24.12 1.31
N ARG A 61 -20.79 -23.45 0.96
CA ARG A 61 -19.67 -23.23 1.90
C ARG A 61 -20.04 -22.28 3.03
N PHE A 62 -20.79 -21.22 2.76
CA PHE A 62 -21.31 -20.32 3.80
C PHE A 62 -22.30 -21.04 4.73
N GLU A 63 -23.16 -21.90 4.18
CA GLU A 63 -24.09 -22.69 4.97
C GLU A 63 -23.37 -23.78 5.80
N ALA A 64 -22.39 -24.48 5.24
CA ALA A 64 -21.59 -25.47 5.95
C ALA A 64 -20.83 -24.83 7.11
N LEU A 65 -20.24 -23.65 6.88
CA LEU A 65 -19.61 -22.84 7.92
C LEU A 65 -20.61 -22.48 9.01
N ALA A 66 -21.78 -21.95 8.65
CA ALA A 66 -22.81 -21.60 9.63
C ALA A 66 -23.27 -22.81 10.45
N LYS A 67 -23.58 -23.94 9.79
CA LYS A 67 -24.05 -25.17 10.45
C LYS A 67 -23.03 -25.75 11.43
N ARG A 68 -21.73 -25.68 11.10
CA ARG A 68 -20.67 -26.28 11.91
C ARG A 68 -20.40 -25.51 13.20
N TYR A 69 -20.52 -24.19 13.17
CA TYR A 69 -20.23 -23.34 14.33
C TYR A 69 -21.50 -22.87 15.06
N MET A 70 -22.69 -23.21 14.56
CA MET A 70 -23.94 -23.00 15.26
C MET A 70 -24.13 -24.07 16.36
N GLY A 71 -24.21 -23.62 17.62
CA GLY A 71 -24.49 -24.50 18.77
C GLY A 71 -23.28 -25.08 19.51
N ILE A 72 -22.06 -24.60 19.20
CA ILE A 72 -20.87 -24.91 20.03
C ILE A 72 -20.92 -24.03 21.30
N ASP A 73 -20.75 -24.65 22.47
CA ASP A 73 -20.74 -23.95 23.76
C ASP A 73 -19.45 -23.10 23.94
N GLU A 74 -19.61 -21.79 24.13
CA GLU A 74 -18.49 -20.85 24.35
C GLU A 74 -17.79 -21.08 25.70
N ARG A 75 -18.42 -21.76 26.66
CA ARG A 75 -17.87 -21.96 28.02
C ARG A 75 -16.50 -22.65 28.02
N THR A 76 -16.32 -23.65 27.16
CA THR A 76 -15.03 -24.36 27.03
C THR A 76 -13.94 -23.43 26.47
N ILE A 77 -14.30 -22.55 25.53
CA ILE A 77 -13.37 -21.57 24.94
C ILE A 77 -12.93 -20.56 26.01
N GLU A 78 -13.87 -20.05 26.82
CA GLU A 78 -13.56 -19.10 27.88
C GLU A 78 -12.68 -19.70 28.98
N GLU A 79 -12.93 -20.96 29.36
CA GLU A 79 -12.13 -21.65 30.37
C GLU A 79 -10.65 -21.77 29.94
N ILE A 80 -10.41 -22.09 28.67
CA ILE A 80 -9.05 -22.20 28.12
C ILE A 80 -8.39 -20.81 28.01
N LEU A 81 -9.10 -19.80 27.52
CA LEU A 81 -8.57 -18.44 27.41
C LEU A 81 -8.22 -17.81 28.77
N LYS A 82 -8.95 -18.19 29.84
CA LYS A 82 -8.73 -17.72 31.22
C LYS A 82 -7.66 -18.53 31.98
N ALA A 83 -7.18 -19.66 31.45
CA ALA A 83 -6.19 -20.52 32.13
C ALA A 83 -4.91 -19.78 32.59
N PRO A 84 -4.34 -18.84 31.81
CA PRO A 84 -3.23 -17.98 32.24
C PRO A 84 -3.41 -17.25 33.57
N LEU A 85 -4.65 -16.93 33.94
CA LEU A 85 -4.96 -16.17 35.16
C LEU A 85 -4.70 -17.00 36.43
N ASN A 86 -4.76 -18.32 36.32
CA ASN A 86 -4.51 -19.26 37.41
C ASN A 86 -3.12 -19.91 37.31
N GLY A 87 -2.20 -19.32 36.54
CA GLY A 87 -0.86 -19.87 36.32
C GLY A 87 -0.78 -21.05 35.36
N GLY A 88 -1.90 -21.42 34.71
CA GLY A 88 -1.95 -22.44 33.67
C GLY A 88 -1.57 -21.91 32.28
N ARG A 89 -1.38 -22.81 31.31
CA ARG A 89 -1.09 -22.44 29.91
C ARG A 89 -2.25 -22.82 28.99
N PRO A 90 -2.64 -21.97 28.03
CA PRO A 90 -3.74 -22.26 27.11
C PRO A 90 -3.64 -23.62 26.41
N TYR A 91 -2.47 -24.01 25.88
CA TYR A 91 -2.35 -25.32 25.21
C TYR A 91 -2.42 -26.50 26.20
N LEU A 92 -1.82 -26.37 27.40
CA LEU A 92 -1.92 -27.42 28.43
C LEU A 92 -3.36 -27.58 28.90
N LYS A 93 -4.09 -26.47 29.06
CA LYS A 93 -5.50 -26.51 29.45
C LYS A 93 -6.35 -27.17 28.37
N LEU A 94 -6.05 -26.95 27.09
CA LEU A 94 -6.70 -27.65 25.98
C LEU A 94 -6.46 -29.17 26.03
N ASP A 95 -5.26 -29.62 26.44
CA ASP A 95 -4.90 -31.04 26.53
C ASP A 95 -5.61 -31.80 27.67
N GLU A 96 -6.06 -31.10 28.72
CA GLU A 96 -6.80 -31.68 29.86
C GLU A 96 -8.17 -32.24 29.46
N PHE A 97 -8.77 -31.74 28.38
CA PHE A 97 -10.11 -32.15 27.95
C PHE A 97 -10.07 -33.51 27.23
N ARG A 98 -10.75 -34.52 27.82
CA ARG A 98 -10.86 -35.89 27.25
C ARG A 98 -11.79 -35.97 26.04
N SER A 99 -12.79 -35.09 25.95
CA SER A 99 -13.74 -35.01 24.84
C SER A 99 -13.83 -33.58 24.32
N LEU A 100 -13.22 -33.32 23.16
CA LEU A 100 -13.24 -32.02 22.49
C LEU A 100 -14.14 -32.07 21.24
N PRO A 101 -14.95 -31.01 20.98
CA PRO A 101 -15.57 -30.82 19.67
C PRO A 101 -14.54 -30.89 18.54
N LYS A 102 -14.94 -31.37 17.36
CA LYS A 102 -14.03 -31.61 16.23
C LYS A 102 -13.07 -30.44 15.94
N PRO A 103 -13.48 -29.15 15.92
CA PRO A 103 -12.55 -28.04 15.71
C PRO A 103 -11.45 -27.93 16.77
N LEU A 104 -11.77 -28.18 18.04
CA LEU A 104 -10.80 -28.12 19.14
C LEU A 104 -9.88 -29.36 19.16
N ALA A 105 -10.39 -30.53 18.77
CA ALA A 105 -9.58 -31.74 18.62
C ALA A 105 -8.56 -31.60 17.47
N GLU A 106 -8.95 -30.97 16.35
CA GLU A 106 -8.04 -30.68 15.24
C GLU A 106 -7.03 -29.58 15.58
N LEU A 107 -7.42 -28.55 16.36
CA LEU A 107 -6.49 -27.58 16.92
C LEU A 107 -5.42 -28.28 17.76
N ARG A 108 -5.81 -29.18 18.66
CA ARG A 108 -4.88 -29.97 19.48
C ARG A 108 -3.86 -30.73 18.62
N ARG A 109 -4.32 -31.43 17.58
CA ARG A 109 -3.45 -32.13 16.61
C ARG A 109 -2.54 -31.20 15.81
N ALA A 110 -2.97 -29.98 15.53
CA ALA A 110 -2.17 -29.02 14.77
C ALA A 110 -1.00 -28.47 15.61
N LEU A 111 -1.16 -28.39 16.95
CA LEU A 111 -0.13 -27.91 17.87
C LEU A 111 1.04 -28.88 18.03
N ASP A 112 0.87 -30.17 17.72
CA ASP A 112 1.96 -31.17 17.73
C ASP A 112 3.11 -30.80 16.77
N LYS A 113 2.86 -29.91 15.80
CA LYS A 113 3.83 -29.44 14.81
C LYS A 113 4.53 -28.14 15.18
N VAL A 114 4.14 -27.51 16.29
CA VAL A 114 4.74 -26.28 16.80
C VAL A 114 5.73 -26.69 17.88
N GLU A 115 6.98 -26.26 17.78
CA GLU A 115 8.00 -26.60 18.78
C GLU A 115 8.00 -25.59 19.93
N ASP A 116 7.92 -24.30 19.62
CA ASP A 116 7.97 -23.24 20.61
C ASP A 116 6.67 -23.16 21.44
N GLU A 117 6.83 -23.16 22.76
CA GLU A 117 5.68 -23.20 23.66
C GLU A 117 4.91 -21.86 23.73
N ALA A 118 5.56 -20.73 23.46
CA ALA A 118 4.89 -19.43 23.37
C ALA A 118 4.06 -19.33 22.09
N GLU A 119 4.59 -19.87 20.98
CA GLU A 119 3.84 -20.03 19.73
C GLU A 119 2.65 -20.96 19.89
N LYS A 120 2.76 -22.04 20.67
CA LYS A 120 1.60 -22.90 21.02
C LYS A 120 0.51 -22.13 21.77
N ASP A 121 0.90 -21.38 22.78
CA ASP A 121 -0.03 -20.55 23.56
C ASP A 121 -0.73 -19.51 22.66
N ALA A 122 0.03 -18.80 21.82
CA ALA A 122 -0.50 -17.82 20.89
C ALA A 122 -1.41 -18.45 19.82
N ALA A 123 -1.05 -19.62 19.30
CA ALA A 123 -1.84 -20.35 18.31
C ALA A 123 -3.19 -20.77 18.88
N VAL A 124 -3.21 -21.27 20.12
CA VAL A 124 -4.46 -21.59 20.83
C VAL A 124 -5.31 -20.34 21.00
N VAL A 125 -4.74 -19.24 21.49
CA VAL A 125 -5.50 -17.99 21.70
C VAL A 125 -6.08 -17.45 20.40
N ALA A 126 -5.26 -17.32 19.35
CA ALA A 126 -5.71 -16.80 18.05
C ALA A 126 -6.79 -17.70 17.41
N ALA A 127 -6.62 -19.03 17.46
CA ALA A 127 -7.60 -19.97 16.92
C ALA A 127 -8.91 -19.96 17.70
N LEU A 128 -8.85 -19.92 19.04
CA LEU A 128 -10.02 -19.87 19.91
C LEU A 128 -10.83 -18.59 19.73
N VAL A 129 -10.16 -17.43 19.64
CA VAL A 129 -10.83 -16.15 19.38
C VAL A 129 -11.45 -16.14 17.97
N LEU A 130 -10.77 -16.71 16.98
CA LEU A 130 -11.32 -16.91 15.63
C LEU A 130 -12.58 -17.81 15.65
N TYR A 131 -12.56 -18.92 16.39
CA TYR A 131 -13.73 -19.78 16.56
C TYR A 131 -14.89 -19.05 17.23
N LYS A 132 -14.61 -18.30 18.30
CA LYS A 132 -15.60 -17.50 19.02
C LYS A 132 -16.27 -16.47 18.11
N ALA A 133 -15.48 -15.79 17.27
CA ALA A 133 -16.00 -14.84 16.28
C ALA A 133 -16.89 -15.53 15.22
N LEU A 134 -16.53 -16.73 14.76
CA LEU A 134 -17.38 -17.50 13.83
C LEU A 134 -18.70 -17.96 14.47
N ILE A 135 -18.67 -18.42 15.73
CA ILE A 135 -19.88 -18.85 16.47
C ILE A 135 -20.85 -17.68 16.61
N ARG A 136 -20.37 -16.52 17.06
CA ARG A 136 -21.19 -15.31 17.27
C ARG A 136 -21.78 -14.74 15.98
N ASN A 137 -21.14 -14.98 14.83
CA ASN A 137 -21.58 -14.48 13.53
C ASN A 137 -22.16 -15.57 12.60
N ALA A 138 -22.40 -16.78 13.10
CA ALA A 138 -22.95 -17.90 12.32
C ALA A 138 -24.26 -17.54 11.57
N LYS A 139 -25.11 -16.71 12.19
CA LYS A 139 -26.35 -16.21 11.56
C LYS A 139 -26.09 -15.31 10.35
N ALA A 140 -25.05 -14.47 10.39
CA ALA A 140 -24.68 -13.60 9.28
C ALA A 140 -24.18 -14.42 8.08
N TYR A 141 -23.37 -15.47 8.31
CA TYR A 141 -22.95 -16.40 7.25
C TYR A 141 -24.13 -17.16 6.64
N LYS A 142 -25.13 -17.56 7.44
CA LYS A 142 -26.36 -18.18 6.93
C LYS A 142 -27.17 -17.21 6.05
N GLU A 143 -27.37 -15.98 6.50
CA GLU A 143 -28.07 -14.93 5.74
C GLU A 143 -27.34 -14.64 4.41
N TRP A 144 -26.01 -14.64 4.43
CA TRP A 144 -25.20 -14.48 3.22
C TRP A 144 -25.36 -15.65 2.22
N ALA A 145 -25.44 -16.88 2.70
CA ALA A 145 -25.74 -18.04 1.85
C ALA A 145 -27.11 -17.91 1.17
N GLU A 146 -28.12 -17.40 1.88
CA GLU A 146 -29.46 -17.14 1.33
C GLU A 146 -29.42 -16.05 0.24
N LEU A 147 -28.61 -15.00 0.42
CA LEU A 147 -28.42 -13.95 -0.60
C LEU A 147 -27.75 -14.46 -1.88
N TYR A 148 -26.81 -15.40 -1.79
CA TYR A 148 -26.26 -16.06 -2.98
C TYR A 148 -27.31 -16.89 -3.72
N ARG A 149 -28.22 -17.58 -3.01
CA ARG A 149 -29.34 -18.29 -3.65
C ARG A 149 -30.34 -17.34 -4.30
N TRP A 150 -30.65 -16.23 -3.64
CA TRP A 150 -31.50 -15.17 -4.20
C TRP A 150 -30.90 -14.60 -5.49
N ALA A 151 -29.63 -14.20 -5.48
CA ALA A 151 -28.95 -13.67 -6.66
C ALA A 151 -28.87 -14.68 -7.81
N ARG A 152 -28.70 -15.96 -7.51
CA ARG A 152 -28.77 -17.04 -8.50
C ARG A 152 -30.16 -17.17 -9.12
N GLY A 153 -31.21 -17.15 -8.30
CA GLY A 153 -32.60 -17.17 -8.79
C GLY A 153 -32.96 -15.96 -9.64
N LEU A 154 -32.31 -14.80 -9.43
CA LEU A 154 -32.42 -13.65 -10.33
C LEU A 154 -31.68 -13.88 -11.64
N ALA A 155 -30.47 -14.46 -11.60
CA ALA A 155 -29.67 -14.73 -12.79
C ALA A 155 -30.34 -15.71 -13.77
N GLU A 156 -31.19 -16.62 -13.29
CA GLU A 156 -31.98 -17.51 -14.15
C GLU A 156 -33.02 -16.77 -15.01
N ARG A 157 -33.43 -15.56 -14.60
CA ARG A 157 -34.47 -14.79 -15.29
C ARG A 157 -33.91 -14.03 -16.48
N ARG A 158 -34.72 -13.87 -17.54
CA ARG A 158 -34.38 -13.01 -18.68
C ARG A 158 -34.40 -11.52 -18.31
N GLU A 159 -35.28 -11.14 -17.41
CA GLU A 159 -35.46 -9.77 -16.93
C GLU A 159 -35.92 -9.78 -15.47
N PHE A 160 -35.38 -8.87 -14.66
CA PHE A 160 -35.76 -8.71 -13.25
C PHE A 160 -35.49 -7.29 -12.74
N VAL A 161 -36.15 -6.92 -11.65
CA VAL A 161 -35.94 -5.65 -10.95
C VAL A 161 -35.33 -5.96 -9.57
N VAL A 162 -34.31 -5.21 -9.19
CA VAL A 162 -33.77 -5.17 -7.84
C VAL A 162 -34.15 -3.84 -7.22
N THR A 163 -34.86 -3.91 -6.10
CA THR A 163 -35.33 -2.73 -5.38
C THR A 163 -34.21 -2.10 -4.54
N ALA A 164 -34.31 -0.80 -4.26
CA ALA A 164 -33.38 -0.12 -3.36
C ALA A 164 -33.33 -0.79 -1.97
N GLU A 165 -34.47 -1.31 -1.48
CA GLU A 165 -34.55 -2.01 -0.20
C GLU A 165 -33.80 -3.35 -0.20
N GLU A 166 -33.85 -4.12 -1.30
CA GLU A 166 -33.05 -5.34 -1.45
C GLU A 166 -31.55 -5.05 -1.48
N VAL A 167 -31.13 -3.95 -2.12
CA VAL A 167 -29.73 -3.49 -2.09
C VAL A 167 -29.32 -3.07 -0.67
N ARG A 168 -30.20 -2.39 0.07
CA ARG A 168 -29.96 -2.01 1.47
C ARG A 168 -29.78 -3.23 2.37
N ARG A 169 -30.66 -4.23 2.25
CA ARG A 169 -30.56 -5.51 2.97
C ARG A 169 -29.27 -6.25 2.64
N LEU A 170 -28.87 -6.28 1.36
CA LEU A 170 -27.60 -6.85 0.92
C LEU A 170 -26.39 -6.17 1.58
N ARG A 171 -26.37 -4.83 1.63
CA ARG A 171 -25.30 -4.07 2.27
C ARG A 171 -25.26 -4.28 3.78
N GLU A 172 -26.42 -4.35 4.43
CA GLU A 172 -26.49 -4.63 5.87
C GLU A 172 -25.94 -6.03 6.22
N ALA A 173 -26.31 -7.05 5.43
CA ALA A 173 -25.76 -8.39 5.57
C ALA A 173 -24.24 -8.43 5.30
N HIS A 174 -23.76 -7.69 4.30
CA HIS A 174 -22.33 -7.58 4.00
C HIS A 174 -21.56 -6.91 5.14
N LYS A 175 -22.09 -5.80 5.68
CA LYS A 175 -21.51 -5.07 6.81
C LYS A 175 -21.37 -5.97 8.04
N ARG A 176 -22.38 -6.80 8.35
CA ARG A 176 -22.31 -7.78 9.46
C ARG A 176 -21.17 -8.80 9.29
N LEU A 177 -20.74 -9.10 8.06
CA LEU A 177 -19.58 -9.97 7.81
C LEU A 177 -18.26 -9.25 8.08
N GLU A 178 -18.16 -7.95 7.75
CA GLU A 178 -16.99 -7.13 8.06
C GLU A 178 -16.87 -6.88 9.57
N GLU A 179 -17.99 -6.57 10.23
CA GLU A 179 -18.10 -6.44 11.68
C GLU A 179 -17.62 -7.71 12.43
N ALA A 180 -17.65 -8.89 11.79
CA ALA A 180 -17.12 -10.11 12.39
C ALA A 180 -15.60 -10.06 12.58
N ALA A 181 -14.86 -9.43 11.65
CA ALA A 181 -13.42 -9.22 11.77
C ALA A 181 -13.12 -8.17 12.86
N GLU A 182 -13.89 -7.08 12.92
CA GLU A 182 -13.75 -6.04 13.95
C GLU A 182 -13.98 -6.63 15.36
N LYS A 183 -15.04 -7.42 15.55
CA LYS A 183 -15.31 -8.12 16.83
C LYS A 183 -14.20 -9.09 17.22
N LEU A 184 -13.55 -9.74 16.25
CA LEU A 184 -12.39 -10.60 16.51
C LEU A 184 -11.22 -9.78 17.05
N MET A 185 -10.96 -8.61 16.47
CA MET A 185 -9.91 -7.70 16.95
C MET A 185 -10.21 -7.18 18.36
N GLU A 186 -11.46 -6.79 18.63
CA GLU A 186 -11.91 -6.39 19.97
C GLU A 186 -11.69 -7.50 21.01
N GLU A 187 -11.95 -8.75 20.65
CA GLU A 187 -11.70 -9.88 21.56
C GLU A 187 -10.21 -10.20 21.73
N LEU A 188 -9.40 -10.11 20.68
CA LEU A 188 -7.94 -10.25 20.81
C LEU A 188 -7.38 -9.18 21.75
N ASN A 189 -7.83 -7.94 21.59
CA ASN A 189 -7.44 -6.83 22.48
C ASN A 189 -7.93 -7.04 23.91
N SER A 190 -9.13 -7.59 24.09
CA SER A 190 -9.67 -7.93 25.42
C SER A 190 -8.86 -9.03 26.10
N VAL A 191 -8.45 -10.07 25.35
CA VAL A 191 -7.58 -11.14 25.86
C VAL A 191 -6.18 -10.60 26.20
N LEU A 192 -5.60 -9.76 25.33
CA LEU A 192 -4.31 -9.11 25.61
C LEU A 192 -4.38 -8.19 26.84
N ALA A 193 -5.48 -7.46 27.01
CA ALA A 193 -5.73 -6.64 28.20
C ALA A 193 -5.85 -7.50 29.46
N LEU A 194 -6.51 -8.67 29.41
CA LEU A 194 -6.54 -9.63 30.52
C LEU A 194 -5.13 -10.14 30.87
N TYR A 195 -4.31 -10.40 29.86
CA TYR A 195 -2.94 -10.88 30.03
C TYR A 195 -1.96 -9.81 30.50
N SER A 196 -2.29 -8.53 30.33
CA SER A 196 -1.48 -7.40 30.82
C SER A 196 -1.26 -7.40 32.34
N GLN A 197 -2.16 -8.07 33.10
CA GLN A 197 -2.00 -8.30 34.54
C GLN A 197 -0.74 -9.11 34.89
N ARG A 198 -0.17 -9.82 33.91
CA ARG A 198 1.06 -10.59 33.98
C ARG A 198 2.03 -10.10 32.91
N ARG A 199 2.91 -9.17 33.30
CA ARG A 199 3.85 -8.49 32.39
C ARG A 199 4.74 -9.45 31.61
N ASP A 200 5.10 -10.59 32.21
CA ASP A 200 5.85 -11.69 31.60
C ASP A 200 5.07 -12.33 30.44
N LEU A 201 3.77 -12.61 30.65
CA LEU A 201 2.91 -13.27 29.68
C LEU A 201 2.49 -12.34 28.55
N TYR A 202 2.18 -11.07 28.86
CA TYR A 202 1.87 -10.06 27.84
C TYR A 202 3.05 -9.83 26.90
N LYS A 203 4.27 -9.60 27.42
CA LYS A 203 5.48 -9.43 26.58
C LYS A 203 5.76 -10.64 25.68
N ARG A 204 5.43 -11.84 26.15
CA ARG A 204 5.64 -13.09 25.43
C ARG A 204 4.62 -13.30 24.30
N LEU A 205 3.35 -12.95 24.49
CA LEU A 205 2.27 -13.24 23.54
C LEU A 205 1.85 -12.07 22.63
N SER A 206 2.04 -10.82 23.08
CA SER A 206 1.70 -9.61 22.31
C SER A 206 2.26 -9.61 20.87
N PRO A 207 3.55 -9.92 20.62
CA PRO A 207 4.11 -9.92 19.26
C PRO A 207 3.41 -10.89 18.29
N HIS A 208 2.81 -11.96 18.81
CA HIS A 208 2.13 -12.98 18.02
C HIS A 208 0.63 -12.70 17.80
N LEU A 209 0.02 -11.87 18.66
CA LEU A 209 -1.43 -11.67 18.72
C LEU A 209 -1.89 -10.25 18.35
N GLU A 210 -1.03 -9.23 18.45
CA GLU A 210 -1.37 -7.87 18.05
C GLU A 210 -1.59 -7.78 16.54
N VAL A 211 -2.71 -7.17 16.14
CA VAL A 211 -3.14 -7.12 14.73
C VAL A 211 -2.46 -5.95 14.03
N ASP A 212 -1.66 -6.24 13.00
CA ASP A 212 -1.22 -5.23 12.03
C ASP A 212 -2.33 -5.05 10.97
N LEU A 213 -3.11 -3.98 11.12
CA LEU A 213 -4.25 -3.70 10.23
C LEU A 213 -3.83 -3.59 8.76
N LYS A 214 -2.72 -2.91 8.47
CA LYS A 214 -2.25 -2.71 7.09
C LYS A 214 -1.88 -4.04 6.44
N MET A 215 -1.15 -4.87 7.19
CA MET A 215 -0.77 -6.20 6.70
C MET A 215 -1.99 -7.11 6.57
N ALA A 216 -2.95 -7.02 7.48
CA ALA A 216 -4.15 -7.85 7.47
C ALA A 216 -5.11 -7.50 6.33
N GLU A 217 -5.31 -6.22 6.02
CA GLU A 217 -6.09 -5.76 4.86
C GLU A 217 -5.46 -6.22 3.54
N GLY A 218 -4.14 -6.06 3.41
CA GLY A 218 -3.40 -6.57 2.26
C GLY A 218 -3.56 -8.08 2.09
N LEU A 219 -3.44 -8.84 3.18
CA LEU A 219 -3.63 -10.30 3.17
C LEU A 219 -5.08 -10.67 2.85
N ALA A 220 -6.04 -9.89 3.32
CA ALA A 220 -7.46 -10.13 3.08
C ALA A 220 -7.85 -10.01 1.61
N GLU A 221 -7.20 -9.11 0.86
CA GLU A 221 -7.42 -8.91 -0.58
C GLU A 221 -6.52 -9.79 -1.47
N ALA A 222 -5.48 -10.39 -0.89
CA ALA A 222 -4.45 -11.11 -1.63
C ALA A 222 -4.98 -12.28 -2.47
N ARG A 223 -4.42 -12.45 -3.67
CA ARG A 223 -4.64 -13.62 -4.53
C ARG A 223 -3.75 -14.78 -4.13
N GLY A 224 -4.09 -16.00 -4.56
CA GLY A 224 -3.33 -17.22 -4.20
C GLY A 224 -1.83 -17.23 -4.59
N GLY A 225 -1.41 -16.38 -5.54
CA GLY A 225 0.00 -16.16 -5.89
C GLY A 225 0.67 -15.06 -5.06
N GLU A 226 -0.10 -14.17 -4.44
CA GLU A 226 0.37 -13.05 -3.62
C GLU A 226 0.43 -13.41 -2.13
N LEU A 227 -0.16 -14.54 -1.72
CA LEU A 227 -0.13 -15.01 -0.32
C LEU A 227 1.29 -15.23 0.23
N SER A 228 2.29 -15.43 -0.63
CA SER A 228 3.70 -15.51 -0.22
C SER A 228 4.22 -14.17 0.33
N LYS A 229 3.69 -13.03 -0.12
CA LYS A 229 4.06 -11.68 0.34
C LYS A 229 3.73 -11.43 1.82
N PHE A 230 2.84 -12.23 2.38
CA PHE A 230 2.35 -12.12 3.75
C PHE A 230 2.94 -13.19 4.68
N GLY A 231 4.08 -13.78 4.29
CA GLY A 231 4.76 -14.81 5.10
C GLY A 231 5.06 -14.39 6.53
N GLY A 232 5.32 -13.09 6.75
CA GLY A 232 5.62 -12.50 8.06
C GLY A 232 4.40 -12.12 8.92
N ALA A 233 3.17 -12.38 8.47
CA ALA A 233 1.99 -12.07 9.27
C ALA A 233 1.95 -12.89 10.57
N ASN A 234 1.74 -12.23 11.71
CA ASN A 234 1.56 -12.91 12.99
C ASN A 234 0.17 -13.58 13.09
N MET A 235 -0.05 -14.37 14.14
CA MET A 235 -1.26 -15.20 14.28
C MET A 235 -2.53 -14.36 14.45
N GLY A 236 -2.47 -13.26 15.20
CA GLY A 236 -3.57 -12.30 15.33
C GLY A 236 -3.95 -11.65 14.00
N THR A 237 -2.95 -11.16 13.27
CA THR A 237 -3.10 -10.59 11.92
C THR A 237 -3.72 -11.59 10.95
N LYS A 238 -3.25 -12.85 10.95
CA LYS A 238 -3.83 -13.94 10.14
C LYS A 238 -5.28 -14.24 10.50
N ALA A 239 -5.62 -14.27 11.79
CA ALA A 239 -6.98 -14.54 12.25
C ALA A 239 -7.96 -13.44 11.80
N TYR A 240 -7.57 -12.16 11.98
CA TYR A 240 -8.34 -11.01 11.52
C TYR A 240 -8.48 -10.99 9.99
N ALA A 241 -7.36 -11.17 9.26
CA ALA A 241 -7.35 -11.21 7.81
C ALA A 241 -8.23 -12.34 7.26
N ALA A 242 -8.32 -13.50 7.93
CA ALA A 242 -9.16 -14.60 7.48
C ALA A 242 -10.65 -14.22 7.44
N LEU A 243 -11.18 -13.60 8.49
CA LEU A 243 -12.58 -13.16 8.53
C LEU A 243 -12.84 -12.00 7.55
N LEU A 244 -11.93 -11.03 7.52
CA LEU A 244 -12.02 -9.91 6.57
C LEU A 244 -11.97 -10.40 5.12
N SER A 245 -11.12 -11.39 4.82
CA SER A 245 -11.01 -12.00 3.50
C SER A 245 -12.26 -12.78 3.10
N ILE A 246 -13.00 -13.37 4.05
CA ILE A 246 -14.31 -14.00 3.77
C ILE A 246 -15.31 -12.94 3.30
N ALA A 247 -15.35 -11.77 3.95
CA ALA A 247 -16.20 -10.67 3.52
C ALA A 247 -15.78 -10.15 2.14
N ARG A 248 -14.48 -9.82 1.97
CA ARG A 248 -13.90 -9.23 0.74
C ARG A 248 -13.78 -10.21 -0.43
N GLY A 249 -13.86 -11.52 -0.19
CA GLY A 249 -13.73 -12.56 -1.21
C GLY A 249 -12.30 -12.80 -1.69
N GLY A 250 -11.32 -12.69 -0.80
CA GLY A 250 -9.92 -12.97 -1.10
C GLY A 250 -9.58 -14.46 -1.05
N ALA A 251 -8.42 -14.82 -1.62
CA ALA A 251 -7.99 -16.22 -1.69
C ALA A 251 -7.76 -16.83 -0.29
N TYR A 252 -7.41 -16.00 0.68
CA TYR A 252 -7.17 -16.41 2.06
C TYR A 252 -8.46 -16.79 2.79
N GLY A 253 -9.52 -16.01 2.61
CA GLY A 253 -10.86 -16.31 3.14
C GLY A 253 -11.44 -17.59 2.56
N HIS A 254 -11.23 -17.83 1.27
CA HIS A 254 -11.59 -19.10 0.64
C HIS A 254 -10.89 -20.31 1.24
N ALA A 255 -9.58 -20.18 1.52
CA ALA A 255 -8.84 -21.22 2.23
C ALA A 255 -9.38 -21.41 3.64
N ALA A 256 -9.71 -20.32 4.35
CA ALA A 256 -10.28 -20.37 5.70
C ALA A 256 -11.63 -21.10 5.73
N MET A 257 -12.54 -20.82 4.79
CA MET A 257 -13.83 -21.52 4.71
C MET A 257 -13.68 -23.03 4.50
N LEU A 258 -12.76 -23.44 3.62
CA LEU A 258 -12.51 -24.87 3.36
C LEU A 258 -11.88 -25.58 4.56
N LEU A 259 -10.90 -24.94 5.20
CA LEU A 259 -10.27 -25.47 6.41
C LEU A 259 -11.26 -25.55 7.57
N ALA A 260 -12.14 -24.56 7.71
CA ALA A 260 -13.23 -24.57 8.69
C ALA A 260 -14.19 -25.76 8.48
N ASP A 261 -14.53 -26.09 7.24
CA ASP A 261 -15.37 -27.24 6.90
C ASP A 261 -14.66 -28.60 7.10
N GLU A 262 -13.34 -28.64 7.19
CA GLU A 262 -12.61 -29.86 7.62
C GLU A 262 -12.37 -29.93 9.13
N GLY A 263 -12.59 -28.81 9.86
CA GLY A 263 -12.18 -28.66 11.26
C GLY A 263 -10.74 -28.20 11.44
N ALA A 264 -10.00 -28.04 10.34
CA ALA A 264 -8.59 -27.67 10.27
C ALA A 264 -8.35 -26.14 10.27
N LEU A 265 -9.26 -25.35 10.84
CA LEU A 265 -9.17 -23.88 10.78
C LEU A 265 -7.93 -23.34 11.52
N ALA A 266 -7.42 -24.05 12.52
CA ALA A 266 -6.18 -23.69 13.22
C ALA A 266 -4.98 -23.54 12.27
N ASP A 267 -4.95 -24.25 11.14
CA ASP A 267 -3.88 -24.11 10.15
C ASP A 267 -3.84 -22.72 9.50
N ILE A 268 -4.95 -21.97 9.50
CA ILE A 268 -4.96 -20.57 9.03
C ILE A 268 -4.06 -19.70 9.89
N VAL A 269 -4.02 -19.91 11.21
CA VAL A 269 -3.19 -19.08 12.09
C VAL A 269 -1.79 -19.65 12.27
N ILE A 270 -1.64 -20.98 12.29
CA ILE A 270 -0.36 -21.67 12.51
C ILE A 270 0.54 -21.63 11.26
N SER A 271 0.00 -21.89 10.06
CA SER A 271 0.82 -21.94 8.84
C SER A 271 1.15 -20.54 8.31
N THR A 272 2.15 -20.45 7.42
CA THR A 272 2.28 -19.26 6.56
C THR A 272 1.04 -19.14 5.65
N PRO A 273 0.64 -17.94 5.21
CA PRO A 273 -0.59 -17.81 4.43
C PRO A 273 -0.60 -18.64 3.14
N LYS A 274 0.56 -18.74 2.47
CA LYS A 274 0.75 -19.63 1.32
C LYS A 274 0.64 -21.11 1.71
N GLY A 275 1.22 -21.52 2.84
CA GLY A 275 1.14 -22.89 3.34
C GLY A 275 -0.30 -23.32 3.67
N ALA A 276 -1.07 -22.45 4.35
CA ALA A 276 -2.48 -22.68 4.63
C ALA A 276 -3.30 -22.84 3.34
N TYR A 277 -3.04 -22.00 2.34
CA TYR A 277 -3.68 -22.10 1.03
C TYR A 277 -3.35 -23.40 0.28
N GLU A 278 -2.09 -23.84 0.26
CA GLU A 278 -1.72 -25.11 -0.38
C GLU A 278 -2.32 -26.32 0.38
N LYS A 279 -2.52 -26.23 1.70
CA LYS A 279 -3.28 -27.25 2.46
C LYS A 279 -4.75 -27.28 2.03
N ALA A 280 -5.41 -26.13 1.98
CA ALA A 280 -6.77 -26.01 1.46
C ALA A 280 -6.88 -26.51 0.01
N LYS A 281 -5.84 -26.31 -0.81
CA LYS A 281 -5.77 -26.79 -2.21
C LYS A 281 -5.69 -28.29 -2.31
N ARG A 282 -4.99 -28.96 -1.41
CA ARG A 282 -4.97 -30.43 -1.34
C ARG A 282 -6.34 -30.99 -0.97
N ILE A 283 -7.02 -30.39 0.01
CA ILE A 283 -8.40 -30.74 0.41
C ILE A 283 -9.35 -30.56 -0.78
N ALA A 284 -9.32 -29.39 -1.41
CA ALA A 284 -10.15 -29.09 -2.57
C ALA A 284 -9.89 -30.08 -3.72
N LYS A 285 -8.62 -30.39 -4.04
CA LYS A 285 -8.26 -31.38 -5.05
C LYS A 285 -8.82 -32.76 -4.74
N GLY A 286 -8.81 -33.19 -3.47
CA GLY A 286 -9.42 -34.44 -3.01
C GLY A 286 -10.94 -34.49 -3.25
N ARG A 287 -11.61 -33.34 -3.13
CA ARG A 287 -13.05 -33.17 -3.42
C ARG A 287 -13.35 -32.94 -4.92
N ARG A 288 -12.34 -32.96 -5.81
CA ARG A 288 -12.43 -32.54 -7.22
C ARG A 288 -12.92 -31.09 -7.39
N GLU A 289 -12.57 -30.25 -6.43
CA GLU A 289 -12.90 -28.82 -6.36
C GLU A 289 -11.63 -27.97 -6.44
N ALA A 290 -11.82 -26.65 -6.54
CA ALA A 290 -10.76 -25.66 -6.35
C ALA A 290 -10.94 -24.91 -5.02
N VAL A 291 -9.83 -24.37 -4.47
CA VAL A 291 -9.86 -23.57 -3.23
C VAL A 291 -10.78 -22.38 -3.38
N ASP A 292 -10.54 -21.63 -4.46
CA ASP A 292 -11.46 -20.65 -4.97
C ASP A 292 -12.37 -21.38 -5.98
N PRO A 293 -13.69 -21.47 -5.74
CA PRO A 293 -14.61 -22.18 -6.62
C PRO A 293 -14.53 -21.74 -8.09
N SER A 294 -14.10 -20.51 -8.34
CA SER A 294 -13.90 -19.92 -9.67
C SER A 294 -12.82 -20.61 -10.53
N ARG A 295 -11.92 -21.41 -9.92
CA ARG A 295 -10.80 -22.10 -10.60
C ARG A 295 -11.05 -23.57 -10.90
N SER A 296 -12.29 -24.05 -10.74
CA SER A 296 -12.66 -25.45 -11.01
C SER A 296 -12.61 -25.77 -12.51
N ARG A 297 -12.18 -26.98 -12.91
CA ARG A 297 -12.18 -27.39 -14.33
C ARG A 297 -13.62 -27.45 -14.88
N LYS A 298 -13.74 -27.23 -16.20
CA LYS A 298 -14.96 -27.00 -17.00
C LYS A 298 -16.18 -27.91 -16.73
N GLU A 299 -15.99 -29.09 -16.17
CA GLU A 299 -17.08 -30.04 -15.88
C GLU A 299 -17.53 -30.02 -14.41
N ALA A 300 -16.76 -29.39 -13.52
CA ALA A 300 -17.10 -29.19 -12.11
C ALA A 300 -17.41 -27.71 -11.77
N ALA A 301 -17.13 -26.76 -12.66
CA ALA A 301 -17.45 -25.34 -12.49
C ALA A 301 -18.88 -25.05 -12.98
N GLY A 302 -19.78 -24.78 -12.02
CA GLY A 302 -21.22 -24.59 -12.21
C GLY A 302 -21.62 -23.53 -13.24
N ARG A 303 -22.91 -23.56 -13.60
CA ARG A 303 -23.52 -22.94 -14.79
C ARG A 303 -23.32 -21.41 -14.84
N TRP A 304 -23.61 -20.77 -15.99
CA TRP A 304 -23.47 -19.31 -16.16
C TRP A 304 -24.18 -18.52 -15.06
N GLU A 305 -25.30 -19.03 -14.56
CA GLU A 305 -26.13 -18.51 -13.47
C GLU A 305 -25.34 -18.36 -12.16
N ASP A 306 -24.40 -19.27 -11.89
CA ASP A 306 -23.56 -19.22 -10.69
C ASP A 306 -22.53 -18.09 -10.76
N ARG A 307 -21.95 -17.85 -11.94
CA ARG A 307 -21.04 -16.71 -12.18
C ARG A 307 -21.79 -15.39 -12.19
N ALA A 308 -23.01 -15.40 -12.74
CA ALA A 308 -23.91 -14.26 -12.79
C ALA A 308 -24.35 -13.83 -11.38
N ALA A 309 -24.65 -14.76 -10.48
CA ALA A 309 -25.05 -14.48 -9.10
C ALA A 309 -23.97 -13.70 -8.33
N SER A 310 -22.71 -14.17 -8.38
CA SER A 310 -21.60 -13.47 -7.71
C SER A 310 -21.34 -12.09 -8.34
N ALA A 311 -21.36 -12.00 -9.67
CA ALA A 311 -21.21 -10.72 -10.39
C ALA A 311 -22.31 -9.70 -10.02
N LEU A 312 -23.55 -10.17 -9.90
CA LEU A 312 -24.70 -9.35 -9.52
C LEU A 312 -24.56 -8.81 -8.09
N LEU A 313 -24.23 -9.67 -7.12
CA LEU A 313 -24.02 -9.24 -5.73
C LEU A 313 -22.91 -8.18 -5.62
N ARG A 314 -21.77 -8.39 -6.29
CA ARG A 314 -20.67 -7.42 -6.32
C ARG A 314 -21.10 -6.09 -6.95
N TYR A 315 -21.80 -6.16 -8.08
CA TYR A 315 -22.29 -4.98 -8.78
C TYR A 315 -23.22 -4.14 -7.89
N LEU A 316 -24.14 -4.77 -7.17
CA LEU A 316 -25.09 -4.11 -6.27
C LEU A 316 -24.40 -3.50 -5.03
N LEU A 317 -23.38 -4.17 -4.47
CA LEU A 317 -22.56 -3.62 -3.38
C LEU A 317 -21.74 -2.41 -3.83
N SER A 318 -21.18 -2.47 -5.04
CA SER A 318 -20.26 -1.45 -5.58
C SER A 318 -20.90 -0.11 -5.94
N ARG A 319 -22.24 -0.02 -6.00
CA ARG A 319 -22.94 1.21 -6.36
C ARG A 319 -23.71 1.75 -5.17
N ALA A 320 -23.58 3.04 -4.90
CA ALA A 320 -24.54 3.81 -4.12
C ALA A 320 -25.80 4.03 -4.99
N VAL A 321 -26.88 3.31 -4.68
CA VAL A 321 -28.15 3.37 -5.41
C VAL A 321 -29.27 3.49 -4.38
N ASP A 322 -30.04 4.57 -4.48
CA ASP A 322 -31.26 4.82 -3.69
C ASP A 322 -32.53 4.54 -4.52
N GLU A 323 -32.37 3.97 -5.71
CA GLU A 323 -33.40 3.77 -6.74
C GLU A 323 -33.50 2.29 -7.18
N ASN A 324 -34.60 1.94 -7.84
CA ASN A 324 -34.78 0.58 -8.38
C ASN A 324 -33.99 0.39 -9.68
N LEU A 325 -33.36 -0.78 -9.81
CA LEU A 325 -32.59 -1.18 -10.98
C LEU A 325 -33.27 -2.31 -11.74
N LYS A 326 -33.44 -2.16 -13.04
CA LYS A 326 -33.92 -3.21 -13.93
C LYS A 326 -32.74 -3.82 -14.69
N PHE A 327 -32.66 -5.14 -14.71
CA PHE A 327 -31.63 -5.90 -15.40
C PHE A 327 -32.26 -6.70 -16.54
N ARG A 328 -31.71 -6.57 -17.75
CA ARG A 328 -32.09 -7.37 -18.93
C ARG A 328 -30.91 -8.20 -19.40
N ARG A 329 -31.09 -9.52 -19.54
CA ARG A 329 -30.04 -10.44 -19.99
C ARG A 329 -29.76 -10.22 -21.48
N VAL A 330 -28.51 -9.90 -21.80
CA VAL A 330 -28.02 -9.73 -23.18
C VAL A 330 -26.71 -10.50 -23.35
N GLY A 331 -26.74 -11.57 -24.16
CA GLY A 331 -25.58 -12.45 -24.36
C GLY A 331 -25.08 -13.08 -23.06
N GLU A 332 -23.78 -12.90 -22.77
CA GLU A 332 -23.13 -13.35 -21.52
C GLU A 332 -23.15 -12.25 -20.41
N GLY A 333 -24.14 -11.34 -20.39
CA GLY A 333 -24.21 -10.24 -19.41
C GLY A 333 -25.61 -9.69 -19.17
N PHE A 334 -25.68 -8.56 -18.45
CA PHE A 334 -26.89 -7.80 -18.18
C PHE A 334 -26.74 -6.34 -18.62
N GLU A 335 -27.73 -5.82 -19.35
CA GLU A 335 -27.96 -4.37 -19.44
C GLU A 335 -28.71 -3.91 -18.19
N VAL A 336 -28.29 -2.78 -17.64
CA VAL A 336 -28.81 -2.24 -16.39
C VAL A 336 -29.47 -0.90 -16.64
N PHE A 337 -30.72 -0.77 -16.21
CA PHE A 337 -31.55 0.41 -16.36
C PHE A 337 -31.96 0.95 -14.99
N ARG A 338 -32.07 2.28 -14.88
CA ARG A 338 -32.69 2.97 -13.76
C ARG A 338 -34.16 3.18 -14.09
N THR A 339 -35.05 2.91 -13.13
CA THR A 339 -36.50 3.10 -13.31
C THR A 339 -36.98 4.23 -12.41
N TYR A 340 -37.45 5.34 -13.00
CA TYR A 340 -38.03 6.47 -12.27
C TYR A 340 -39.40 6.81 -12.84
N GLY A 341 -40.46 6.72 -12.03
CA GLY A 341 -41.83 7.10 -12.44
C GLY A 341 -42.35 6.40 -13.71
N GLY A 342 -41.87 5.19 -14.01
CA GLY A 342 -42.22 4.44 -15.23
C GLY A 342 -41.31 4.66 -16.44
N VAL A 343 -40.28 5.52 -16.33
CA VAL A 343 -39.27 5.75 -17.37
C VAL A 343 -38.01 4.92 -17.11
N GLU A 344 -37.53 4.20 -18.13
CA GLU A 344 -36.29 3.41 -18.09
C GLU A 344 -35.14 4.18 -18.73
N ALA A 345 -34.09 4.47 -17.97
CA ALA A 345 -32.85 5.06 -18.47
C ALA A 345 -31.73 4.03 -18.44
N HIS A 346 -31.06 3.77 -19.58
CA HIS A 346 -29.90 2.87 -19.62
C HIS A 346 -28.76 3.44 -18.77
N VAL A 347 -28.19 2.61 -17.90
CA VAL A 347 -27.16 3.02 -16.93
C VAL A 347 -25.84 2.33 -17.17
N ASP A 348 -25.86 1.02 -17.47
CA ASP A 348 -24.62 0.23 -17.58
C ASP A 348 -24.81 -1.10 -18.29
N THR A 349 -23.70 -1.74 -18.63
CA THR A 349 -23.65 -3.12 -19.11
C THR A 349 -22.71 -3.93 -18.21
N LEU A 350 -23.27 -4.82 -17.39
CA LEU A 350 -22.55 -5.78 -16.56
C LEU A 350 -22.22 -7.03 -17.39
N LYS A 351 -20.96 -7.18 -17.81
CA LYS A 351 -20.50 -8.37 -18.55
C LYS A 351 -20.03 -9.45 -17.58
N ILE A 352 -20.51 -10.69 -17.75
CA ILE A 352 -20.11 -11.85 -16.93
C ILE A 352 -19.07 -12.63 -17.72
N GLY A 353 -17.79 -12.29 -17.51
CA GLY A 353 -16.69 -12.95 -18.18
C GLY A 353 -16.43 -14.38 -17.70
N LYS A 354 -15.54 -15.09 -18.41
CA LYS A 354 -15.01 -16.40 -17.99
C LYS A 354 -14.10 -16.29 -16.75
N THR A 355 -13.46 -15.14 -16.58
CA THR A 355 -12.55 -14.85 -15.47
C THR A 355 -13.11 -13.78 -14.55
N ALA A 356 -13.55 -12.62 -15.04
CA ALA A 356 -14.04 -11.52 -14.20
C ALA A 356 -15.34 -10.89 -14.71
N ALA A 357 -16.10 -10.29 -13.79
CA ALA A 357 -17.19 -9.39 -14.13
C ALA A 357 -16.64 -7.98 -14.38
N SER A 358 -17.03 -7.37 -15.50
CA SER A 358 -16.60 -6.02 -15.87
C SER A 358 -17.80 -5.18 -16.25
N ALA A 359 -17.83 -3.93 -15.79
CA ALA A 359 -18.78 -2.93 -16.25
C ALA A 359 -18.07 -1.99 -17.25
N LYS A 360 -18.84 -1.34 -18.12
CA LYS A 360 -18.26 -0.20 -18.85
C LYS A 360 -18.06 0.91 -17.81
N ALA A 361 -16.85 1.45 -17.69
CA ALA A 361 -16.65 2.60 -16.82
C ALA A 361 -17.58 3.73 -17.32
N GLY A 362 -18.20 4.45 -16.40
CA GLY A 362 -18.92 5.67 -16.79
C GLY A 362 -17.91 6.61 -17.46
N GLU A 363 -18.30 7.29 -18.54
CA GLU A 363 -17.43 8.26 -19.22
C GLU A 363 -16.94 9.34 -18.24
N GLU A 364 -17.80 9.72 -17.31
CA GLU A 364 -17.52 10.65 -16.21
C GLU A 364 -16.50 10.11 -15.18
N GLU A 365 -16.59 8.82 -14.83
CA GLU A 365 -15.65 8.17 -13.90
C GLU A 365 -14.26 8.03 -14.53
N SER A 366 -14.19 7.68 -15.82
CA SER A 366 -12.94 7.63 -16.58
C SER A 366 -12.31 9.02 -16.72
N ARG A 367 -13.14 10.05 -16.98
CA ARG A 367 -12.68 11.45 -17.03
C ARG A 367 -12.16 11.90 -15.67
N ARG A 368 -12.87 11.63 -14.58
CA ARG A 368 -12.42 12.00 -13.23
C ARG A 368 -11.09 11.35 -12.87
N PHE A 369 -10.92 10.07 -13.17
CA PHE A 369 -9.66 9.34 -12.97
C PHE A 369 -8.49 9.97 -13.75
N VAL A 370 -8.73 10.37 -15.00
CA VAL A 370 -7.73 11.04 -15.84
C VAL A 370 -7.42 12.45 -15.35
N GLU A 371 -8.43 13.23 -14.95
CA GLU A 371 -8.25 14.58 -14.40
C GLU A 371 -7.45 14.56 -13.10
N GLU A 372 -7.73 13.61 -12.21
CA GLU A 372 -6.96 13.41 -10.97
C GLU A 372 -5.49 13.06 -11.28
N ALA A 373 -5.24 12.14 -12.23
CA ALA A 373 -3.90 11.80 -12.67
C ALA A 373 -3.18 12.97 -13.35
N ARG A 374 -3.90 13.78 -14.13
CA ARG A 374 -3.36 14.96 -14.82
C ARG A 374 -2.94 16.05 -13.84
N ARG A 375 -3.72 16.29 -12.78
CA ARG A 375 -3.34 17.20 -11.67
C ARG A 375 -2.13 16.71 -10.90
N ALA A 376 -1.95 15.39 -10.81
CA ALA A 376 -0.82 14.78 -10.14
C ALA A 376 0.43 14.65 -11.03
N ALA A 377 0.34 14.80 -12.35
CA ALA A 377 1.43 14.53 -13.28
C ALA A 377 2.72 15.32 -12.95
N PRO A 378 3.91 14.67 -13.01
CA PRO A 378 5.17 15.35 -12.73
C PRO A 378 5.49 16.40 -13.80
N ASP A 379 6.03 17.55 -13.37
CA ASP A 379 6.65 18.51 -14.28
C ASP A 379 8.04 18.02 -14.72
N LEU A 380 8.09 17.46 -15.93
CA LEU A 380 9.31 16.99 -16.58
C LEU A 380 9.87 18.01 -17.60
N SER A 381 9.48 19.28 -17.50
CA SER A 381 9.97 20.32 -18.42
C SER A 381 11.49 20.53 -18.30
N GLY A 382 12.21 20.66 -19.41
CA GLY A 382 13.68 20.84 -19.38
C GLY A 382 14.48 19.65 -18.84
N MET A 383 13.85 18.51 -18.54
CA MET A 383 14.54 17.25 -18.26
C MET A 383 14.66 16.40 -19.53
N ASP A 384 15.70 15.58 -19.60
CA ASP A 384 15.75 14.48 -20.55
C ASP A 384 14.76 13.39 -20.14
N LYS A 385 13.74 13.16 -20.96
CA LYS A 385 12.65 12.20 -20.68
C LYS A 385 12.95 10.79 -21.19
N ALA A 386 13.99 10.60 -22.00
CA ALA A 386 14.27 9.32 -22.63
C ALA A 386 14.57 8.21 -21.61
N PRO A 387 15.38 8.43 -20.55
CA PRO A 387 15.67 7.38 -19.56
C PRO A 387 14.40 6.74 -18.98
N GLN A 388 13.45 7.55 -18.49
CA GLN A 388 12.20 7.04 -17.91
C GLN A 388 11.26 6.49 -18.99
N TYR A 389 11.19 7.14 -20.16
CA TYR A 389 10.31 6.69 -21.23
C TYR A 389 10.64 5.28 -21.72
N LEU A 390 11.94 4.96 -21.86
CA LEU A 390 12.38 3.65 -22.35
C LEU A 390 12.02 2.52 -21.38
N GLU A 391 12.03 2.79 -20.09
CA GLU A 391 11.62 1.82 -19.06
C GLU A 391 10.11 1.56 -19.10
N TRP A 392 9.30 2.60 -19.21
CA TRP A 392 7.86 2.45 -19.46
C TRP A 392 7.57 1.75 -20.79
N ARG A 393 8.40 1.97 -21.82
CA ARG A 393 8.29 1.30 -23.12
C ARG A 393 8.67 -0.18 -23.04
N ALA A 394 9.53 -0.59 -22.10
CA ALA A 394 9.86 -1.99 -21.85
C ALA A 394 8.70 -2.73 -21.16
N THR A 395 7.95 -2.06 -20.28
CA THR A 395 6.87 -2.65 -19.47
C THR A 395 5.49 -2.45 -20.12
N ASP A 396 4.89 -1.29 -19.89
CA ASP A 396 3.44 -1.00 -19.96
C ASP A 396 3.01 -0.18 -21.18
N VAL A 397 3.96 0.49 -21.83
CA VAL A 397 3.74 1.32 -23.02
C VAL A 397 4.10 0.53 -24.27
N SER A 398 3.20 0.53 -25.25
CA SER A 398 3.38 -0.15 -26.54
C SER A 398 3.07 0.81 -27.70
N SER A 399 3.47 0.44 -28.91
CA SER A 399 3.07 1.14 -30.14
C SER A 399 2.44 0.17 -31.12
N SER A 400 1.34 0.56 -31.75
CA SER A 400 0.72 -0.21 -32.83
C SER A 400 -0.04 0.73 -33.77
N GLY A 401 0.13 0.54 -35.08
CA GLY A 401 -0.62 1.29 -36.09
C GLY A 401 -0.38 2.81 -36.04
N GLY A 402 0.86 3.24 -35.79
CA GLY A 402 1.24 4.66 -35.73
C GLY A 402 0.78 5.39 -34.45
N ARG A 403 0.38 4.66 -33.41
CA ARG A 403 -0.05 5.23 -32.13
C ARG A 403 0.63 4.55 -30.96
N ILE A 404 0.93 5.31 -29.93
CA ILE A 404 1.35 4.83 -28.63
C ILE A 404 0.11 4.44 -27.84
N LYS A 405 0.17 3.34 -27.10
CA LYS A 405 -0.92 2.82 -26.28
C LYS A 405 -0.39 2.37 -24.93
N ALA A 406 -1.00 2.89 -23.86
CA ALA A 406 -0.73 2.47 -22.49
C ALA A 406 -2.05 2.23 -21.76
N ALA A 407 -2.10 1.21 -20.91
CA ALA A 407 -3.28 0.90 -20.09
C ALA A 407 -2.88 0.79 -18.63
N THR A 408 -3.69 1.36 -17.73
CA THR A 408 -3.43 1.28 -16.29
C THR A 408 -4.69 1.44 -15.46
N ALA A 409 -4.70 0.79 -14.30
CA ALA A 409 -5.67 0.98 -13.24
C ALA A 409 -5.11 1.83 -12.07
N HIS A 410 -3.87 2.30 -12.18
CA HIS A 410 -3.18 3.04 -11.15
C HIS A 410 -3.07 4.54 -11.52
N PRO A 411 -3.60 5.46 -10.68
CA PRO A 411 -3.60 6.89 -11.01
C PRO A 411 -2.19 7.46 -11.11
N TRP A 412 -1.25 6.94 -10.31
CA TRP A 412 0.15 7.37 -10.33
C TRP A 412 0.89 6.93 -11.62
N GLN A 413 0.62 5.74 -12.16
CA GLN A 413 1.17 5.33 -13.47
C GLN A 413 0.63 6.21 -14.59
N LEU A 414 -0.67 6.52 -14.53
CA LEU A 414 -1.31 7.39 -15.49
C LEU A 414 -0.71 8.80 -15.47
N ALA A 415 -0.43 9.32 -14.28
CA ALA A 415 0.23 10.60 -14.08
C ALA A 415 1.63 10.63 -14.74
N TRP A 416 2.40 9.54 -14.64
CA TRP A 416 3.68 9.38 -15.36
C TRP A 416 3.52 9.41 -16.88
N TYR A 417 2.55 8.69 -17.43
CA TYR A 417 2.30 8.70 -18.88
C TYR A 417 1.95 10.10 -19.38
N ILE A 418 1.11 10.83 -18.64
CA ILE A 418 0.76 12.22 -18.95
C ILE A 418 1.97 13.15 -18.81
N GLY A 419 2.81 12.99 -17.78
CA GLY A 419 4.02 13.79 -17.61
C GLY A 419 5.05 13.57 -18.74
N LEU A 420 5.17 12.33 -19.23
CA LEU A 420 6.10 11.97 -20.30
C LEU A 420 5.59 12.40 -21.68
N LEU A 421 4.37 11.96 -22.05
CA LEU A 421 3.81 12.07 -23.39
C LEU A 421 2.92 13.31 -23.60
N GLY A 422 2.53 13.98 -22.52
CA GLY A 422 1.59 15.09 -22.53
C GLY A 422 0.15 14.64 -22.77
N GLU A 423 -0.62 15.51 -23.42
CA GLU A 423 -2.04 15.26 -23.69
C GLU A 423 -2.28 14.08 -24.64
N GLU A 424 -3.22 13.24 -24.25
CA GLU A 424 -3.70 12.08 -24.98
C GLU A 424 -4.56 12.46 -26.20
N GLU A 425 -4.58 11.60 -27.22
CA GLU A 425 -5.47 11.72 -28.38
C GLU A 425 -6.86 11.16 -28.08
N SER A 426 -6.93 10.06 -27.32
CA SER A 426 -8.20 9.40 -26.98
C SER A 426 -8.10 8.54 -25.73
N ILE A 427 -9.23 8.45 -25.02
CA ILE A 427 -9.41 7.66 -23.80
C ILE A 427 -10.42 6.54 -24.09
N SER A 428 -10.12 5.32 -23.66
CA SER A 428 -11.05 4.21 -23.66
C SER A 428 -10.81 3.35 -22.42
N GLY A 429 -11.81 2.72 -21.82
CA GLY A 429 -11.57 1.96 -20.59
C GLY A 429 -12.79 1.20 -20.11
N GLY A 430 -12.54 0.20 -19.27
CA GLY A 430 -13.57 -0.56 -18.55
C GLY A 430 -13.36 -0.41 -17.04
N ALA A 431 -14.37 -0.73 -16.24
CA ALA A 431 -14.23 -0.79 -14.80
C ALA A 431 -14.33 -2.23 -14.33
N SER A 432 -13.37 -2.62 -13.51
CA SER A 432 -13.46 -3.86 -12.76
C SER A 432 -14.46 -3.69 -11.61
N VAL A 433 -15.37 -4.65 -11.42
CA VAL A 433 -16.39 -4.58 -10.37
C VAL A 433 -15.98 -5.48 -9.21
N THR A 434 -15.64 -4.88 -8.08
CA THR A 434 -15.28 -5.57 -6.83
C THR A 434 -16.30 -5.30 -5.73
N LYS A 435 -16.27 -6.04 -4.62
CA LYS A 435 -17.16 -5.80 -3.47
C LYS A 435 -16.93 -4.41 -2.84
N GLU A 436 -15.70 -3.89 -2.92
CA GLU A 436 -15.30 -2.58 -2.39
C GLU A 436 -15.59 -1.40 -3.34
N GLY A 437 -15.90 -1.66 -4.61
CA GLY A 437 -16.16 -0.60 -5.59
C GLY A 437 -15.69 -0.93 -7.01
N ARG A 438 -15.82 0.06 -7.89
CA ARG A 438 -15.29 0.02 -9.26
C ARG A 438 -13.84 0.48 -9.27
N ARG A 439 -12.92 -0.35 -9.75
CA ARG A 439 -11.55 0.11 -10.08
C ARG A 439 -11.47 0.33 -11.59
N PRO A 440 -11.38 1.59 -12.08
CA PRO A 440 -11.23 1.90 -13.50
C PRO A 440 -9.93 1.29 -14.04
N ASN A 441 -9.96 0.80 -15.27
CA ASN A 441 -8.77 0.46 -16.05
C ASN A 441 -8.86 1.22 -17.37
N VAL A 442 -8.06 2.27 -17.49
CA VAL A 442 -8.08 3.22 -18.59
C VAL A 442 -6.95 2.90 -19.55
N THR A 443 -7.29 2.80 -20.84
CA THR A 443 -6.39 2.72 -21.98
C THR A 443 -6.35 4.06 -22.69
N MET A 444 -5.18 4.68 -22.72
CA MET A 444 -4.91 5.92 -23.43
C MET A 444 -4.15 5.66 -24.72
N ARG A 445 -4.31 6.59 -25.68
CA ARG A 445 -3.56 6.60 -26.93
C ARG A 445 -2.94 7.95 -27.20
N TRP A 446 -1.72 7.96 -27.73
CA TRP A 446 -1.01 9.18 -28.17
C TRP A 446 -0.49 9.03 -29.60
N PRO A 447 -0.28 10.15 -30.31
CA PRO A 447 0.43 10.15 -31.58
C PRO A 447 1.88 9.67 -31.40
N LEU A 448 2.39 8.92 -32.39
CA LEU A 448 3.77 8.39 -32.36
C LEU A 448 4.82 9.51 -32.35
N GLU A 449 4.48 10.68 -32.87
CA GLU A 449 5.32 11.88 -32.88
C GLU A 449 5.79 12.27 -31.47
N LYS A 450 5.03 11.96 -30.42
CA LYS A 450 5.44 12.21 -29.03
C LYS A 450 6.68 11.39 -28.63
N GLU A 451 6.75 10.13 -29.04
CA GLU A 451 7.93 9.29 -28.83
C GLU A 451 9.14 9.86 -29.58
N ASN A 452 8.96 10.17 -30.86
CA ASN A 452 10.05 10.72 -31.68
C ASN A 452 10.58 12.05 -31.10
N GLN A 453 9.70 12.90 -30.56
CA GLN A 453 10.12 14.13 -29.89
C GLN A 453 10.95 13.89 -28.63
N ILE A 454 10.62 12.86 -27.83
CA ILE A 454 11.39 12.48 -26.64
C ILE A 454 12.78 12.00 -27.07
N LEU A 455 12.84 11.06 -28.02
CA LEU A 455 14.10 10.47 -28.49
C LEU A 455 15.01 11.52 -29.14
N LYS A 456 14.44 12.37 -30.00
CA LYS A 456 15.17 13.45 -30.70
C LYS A 456 15.78 14.47 -29.77
N LYS A 457 15.15 14.78 -28.64
CA LYS A 457 15.62 15.82 -27.71
C LYS A 457 16.59 15.29 -26.64
N SER A 458 16.86 13.99 -26.63
CA SER A 458 17.67 13.37 -25.60
C SER A 458 19.17 13.57 -25.82
N GLY A 459 19.79 14.39 -24.97
CA GLY A 459 21.25 14.52 -24.90
C GLY A 459 21.90 13.30 -24.24
N TRP A 460 21.16 12.59 -23.37
CA TRP A 460 21.62 11.32 -22.80
C TRP A 460 21.79 10.25 -23.89
N LEU A 461 20.81 10.06 -24.78
CA LEU A 461 20.94 9.12 -25.89
C LEU A 461 22.11 9.47 -26.81
N GLU A 462 22.31 10.76 -27.10
CA GLU A 462 23.44 11.21 -27.92
C GLU A 462 24.79 10.91 -27.27
N SER A 463 24.94 11.10 -25.96
CA SER A 463 26.18 10.76 -25.23
C SER A 463 26.42 9.24 -25.13
N VAL A 464 25.38 8.44 -24.94
CA VAL A 464 25.49 6.97 -24.88
C VAL A 464 25.74 6.35 -26.25
N LEU A 465 25.10 6.84 -27.33
CA LEU A 465 25.24 6.28 -28.68
C LEU A 465 26.34 6.94 -29.52
N GLY A 466 26.77 8.15 -29.16
CA GLY A 466 27.68 8.98 -29.96
C GLY A 466 27.01 9.62 -31.19
N ARG A 467 25.67 9.57 -31.28
CA ARG A 467 24.87 10.16 -32.37
C ARG A 467 23.46 10.44 -31.91
N ARG A 468 22.83 11.43 -32.54
CA ARG A 468 21.39 11.69 -32.38
C ARG A 468 20.55 10.62 -33.07
N VAL A 469 19.37 10.35 -32.51
CA VAL A 469 18.35 9.46 -33.09
C VAL A 469 17.01 10.18 -33.19
N GLU A 470 16.30 10.00 -34.29
CA GLU A 470 15.06 10.74 -34.61
C GLU A 470 13.80 9.91 -34.34
N GLY A 471 13.93 8.61 -34.09
CA GLY A 471 12.80 7.73 -33.80
C GLY A 471 13.19 6.34 -33.31
N TRP A 472 12.18 5.57 -32.92
CA TRP A 472 12.36 4.27 -32.26
C TRP A 472 13.18 3.27 -33.08
N ARG A 473 12.92 3.16 -34.39
CA ARG A 473 13.66 2.23 -35.26
C ARG A 473 15.11 2.63 -35.43
N GLU A 474 15.37 3.92 -35.58
CA GLU A 474 16.74 4.43 -35.65
C GLU A 474 17.50 4.19 -34.34
N LEU A 475 16.83 4.30 -33.19
CA LEU A 475 17.40 3.95 -31.89
C LEU A 475 17.82 2.48 -31.82
N VAL A 476 16.94 1.56 -32.22
CA VAL A 476 17.25 0.12 -32.25
C VAL A 476 18.45 -0.16 -33.18
N ASP A 477 18.50 0.48 -34.35
CA ASP A 477 19.57 0.30 -35.33
C ASP A 477 20.91 0.94 -34.90
N ALA A 478 20.85 2.01 -34.10
CA ALA A 478 22.02 2.70 -33.57
C ALA A 478 22.75 1.89 -32.49
N ILE A 479 22.05 0.98 -31.79
CA ILE A 479 22.67 0.08 -30.81
C ILE A 479 23.56 -0.94 -31.54
N GLY A 480 24.81 -1.06 -31.10
CA GLY A 480 25.74 -2.08 -31.58
C GLY A 480 25.46 -3.42 -30.89
N TRP A 481 24.40 -4.13 -31.30
CA TRP A 481 23.95 -5.37 -30.65
C TRP A 481 25.02 -6.46 -30.62
N SER A 482 25.89 -6.52 -31.63
CA SER A 482 27.03 -7.45 -31.64
C SER A 482 28.00 -7.19 -30.48
N ARG A 483 28.29 -5.91 -30.20
CA ARG A 483 29.14 -5.49 -29.08
C ARG A 483 28.45 -5.69 -27.72
N VAL A 484 27.14 -5.48 -27.66
CA VAL A 484 26.35 -5.77 -26.45
C VAL A 484 26.41 -7.27 -26.13
N LEU A 485 26.24 -8.13 -27.14
CA LEU A 485 26.35 -9.58 -26.95
C LEU A 485 27.76 -9.98 -26.50
N GLU A 486 28.80 -9.51 -27.19
CA GLU A 486 30.20 -9.76 -26.84
C GLU A 486 30.50 -9.37 -25.38
N ARG A 487 30.03 -8.20 -24.95
CA ARG A 487 30.22 -7.75 -23.56
C ARG A 487 29.48 -8.61 -22.54
N VAL A 488 28.30 -9.14 -22.87
CA VAL A 488 27.57 -10.09 -22.00
C VAL A 488 28.26 -11.45 -21.95
N GLU A 489 28.85 -11.91 -23.05
CA GLU A 489 29.64 -13.14 -23.12
C GLU A 489 30.90 -13.05 -22.24
N GLU A 490 31.58 -11.90 -22.22
CA GLU A 490 32.73 -11.67 -21.32
C GLU A 490 32.35 -11.75 -19.84
N LEU A 491 31.14 -11.31 -19.47
CA LEU A 491 30.64 -11.33 -18.09
C LEU A 491 29.96 -12.65 -17.70
N ALA A 492 29.89 -13.62 -18.62
CA ALA A 492 29.08 -14.82 -18.47
C ALA A 492 29.45 -15.63 -17.22
N ASP A 493 30.74 -15.87 -17.00
CA ASP A 493 31.24 -16.64 -15.87
C ASP A 493 30.99 -15.93 -14.53
N GLU A 494 31.03 -14.60 -14.52
CA GLU A 494 30.77 -13.79 -13.33
C GLU A 494 29.28 -13.70 -12.97
N ILE A 495 28.41 -13.75 -13.97
CA ILE A 495 26.95 -13.69 -13.80
C ILE A 495 26.38 -15.07 -13.48
N LYS A 496 27.02 -16.16 -13.91
CA LYS A 496 26.53 -17.53 -13.70
C LYS A 496 26.11 -17.85 -12.25
N PRO A 497 26.85 -17.43 -11.19
CA PRO A 497 26.43 -17.64 -9.80
C PRO A 497 25.11 -16.94 -9.41
N TRP A 498 24.68 -15.93 -10.17
CA TRP A 498 23.45 -15.17 -9.95
C TRP A 498 22.24 -15.84 -10.60
N ILE A 499 22.42 -16.92 -11.37
CA ILE A 499 21.34 -17.63 -12.03
C ILE A 499 20.86 -18.79 -11.14
N GLY A 500 19.55 -18.82 -10.89
CA GLY A 500 18.90 -19.86 -10.10
C GLY A 500 19.06 -19.70 -8.58
N PRO A 501 18.39 -20.58 -7.81
CA PRO A 501 18.49 -20.59 -6.35
C PRO A 501 19.90 -20.94 -5.86
N GLU A 502 20.18 -20.66 -4.58
CA GLU A 502 21.46 -21.02 -3.93
C GLU A 502 21.83 -22.49 -4.11
N ARG A 503 20.81 -23.34 -4.04
CA ARG A 503 20.93 -24.80 -4.08
C ARG A 503 21.01 -25.38 -5.49
N ALA A 504 20.87 -24.55 -6.54
CA ALA A 504 21.03 -25.02 -7.92
C ALA A 504 22.46 -25.50 -8.14
N ASP A 505 22.61 -26.65 -8.78
CA ASP A 505 23.91 -27.18 -9.14
C ASP A 505 24.50 -26.43 -10.35
N ASP A 506 25.80 -26.60 -10.58
CA ASP A 506 26.48 -25.89 -11.66
C ASP A 506 26.00 -26.31 -13.06
N ALA A 507 25.43 -27.51 -13.22
CA ALA A 507 24.90 -28.00 -14.49
C ALA A 507 23.55 -27.34 -14.83
N GLU A 508 22.68 -27.16 -13.83
CA GLU A 508 21.42 -26.42 -13.94
C GLU A 508 21.71 -24.94 -14.31
N ARG A 509 22.67 -24.31 -13.62
CA ARG A 509 23.11 -22.94 -13.92
C ARG A 509 23.67 -22.80 -15.33
N GLU A 510 24.53 -23.73 -15.74
CA GLU A 510 25.10 -23.78 -17.08
C GLU A 510 24.02 -23.92 -18.15
N GLY A 511 23.05 -24.81 -17.95
CA GLY A 511 21.94 -25.02 -18.87
C GLY A 511 21.06 -23.77 -19.03
N LEU A 512 20.73 -23.10 -17.92
CA LEU A 512 19.96 -21.86 -17.94
C LEU A 512 20.74 -20.72 -18.62
N MET A 513 22.02 -20.57 -18.29
CA MET A 513 22.88 -19.55 -18.87
C MET A 513 22.99 -19.70 -20.39
N ARG A 514 23.29 -20.91 -20.88
CA ARG A 514 23.36 -21.20 -22.32
C ARG A 514 22.07 -20.87 -23.05
N ARG A 515 20.92 -21.19 -22.46
CA ARG A 515 19.62 -20.85 -23.03
C ARG A 515 19.42 -19.34 -23.09
N MET A 516 19.65 -18.62 -22.00
CA MET A 516 19.46 -17.17 -21.93
C MET A 516 20.40 -16.45 -22.91
N LEU A 517 21.65 -16.88 -22.99
CA LEU A 517 22.64 -16.35 -23.93
C LEU A 517 22.23 -16.64 -25.39
N GLY A 518 21.74 -17.84 -25.69
CA GLY A 518 21.20 -18.18 -27.00
C GLY A 518 20.00 -17.31 -27.41
N GLU A 519 19.10 -16.99 -26.47
CA GLU A 519 17.99 -16.07 -26.72
C GLU A 519 18.48 -14.64 -27.03
N LEU A 520 19.50 -14.13 -26.30
CA LEU A 520 20.11 -12.82 -26.57
C LEU A 520 20.85 -12.81 -27.91
N ALA A 521 21.62 -13.85 -28.23
CA ALA A 521 22.34 -13.98 -29.49
C ALA A 521 21.40 -14.02 -30.70
N LEU A 522 20.27 -14.73 -30.59
CA LEU A 522 19.22 -14.73 -31.61
C LEU A 522 18.65 -13.32 -31.81
N PHE A 523 18.34 -12.59 -30.73
CA PHE A 523 17.86 -11.22 -30.85
C PHE A 523 18.91 -10.32 -31.53
N ALA A 524 20.15 -10.32 -31.05
CA ALA A 524 21.24 -9.49 -31.58
C ALA A 524 21.50 -9.75 -33.07
N HIS A 525 21.56 -11.02 -33.48
CA HIS A 525 21.78 -11.38 -34.88
C HIS A 525 20.67 -10.85 -35.80
N PHE A 526 19.40 -10.98 -35.41
CA PHE A 526 18.29 -10.51 -36.23
C PHE A 526 18.14 -8.98 -36.20
N ALA A 527 18.50 -8.33 -35.08
CA ALA A 527 18.52 -6.88 -34.99
C ALA A 527 19.59 -6.28 -35.94
N GLU A 528 20.80 -6.85 -35.96
CA GLU A 528 21.87 -6.43 -36.89
C GLU A 528 21.52 -6.76 -38.34
N ALA A 529 20.92 -7.93 -38.61
CA ALA A 529 20.52 -8.30 -39.96
C ALA A 529 19.39 -7.42 -40.52
N ARG A 530 18.55 -6.85 -39.64
CA ARG A 530 17.47 -5.93 -40.02
C ARG A 530 17.96 -4.50 -40.24
N LYS A 531 19.10 -4.13 -39.66
CA LYS A 531 19.61 -2.75 -39.60
C LYS A 531 19.55 -2.06 -40.97
N GLY A 532 18.92 -0.89 -41.01
CA GLY A 532 18.76 -0.09 -42.23
C GLY A 532 17.66 -0.57 -43.19
N LEU A 533 16.93 -1.66 -42.88
CA LEU A 533 15.82 -2.17 -43.68
C LEU A 533 14.47 -1.75 -43.09
N GLY A 534 13.58 -1.23 -43.93
CA GLY A 534 12.18 -0.99 -43.55
C GLY A 534 11.39 -2.29 -43.33
N ASP A 535 10.25 -2.23 -42.65
CA ASP A 535 9.42 -3.41 -42.30
C ASP A 535 9.07 -4.29 -43.52
N GLY A 536 8.78 -3.66 -44.65
CA GLY A 536 8.45 -4.36 -45.90
C GLY A 536 9.64 -5.08 -46.51
N GLU A 537 10.81 -4.44 -46.53
CA GLU A 537 12.06 -5.01 -47.04
C GLU A 537 12.53 -6.15 -46.14
N TRP A 538 12.51 -5.93 -44.83
CA TRP A 538 12.85 -6.96 -43.85
C TRP A 538 11.93 -8.18 -43.95
N ARG A 539 10.62 -7.99 -44.11
CA ARG A 539 9.69 -9.11 -44.33
C ARG A 539 10.02 -9.89 -45.60
N ARG A 540 10.44 -9.22 -46.69
CA ARG A 540 10.87 -9.89 -47.93
C ARG A 540 12.16 -10.67 -47.71
N GLU A 541 13.15 -10.06 -47.08
CA GLU A 541 14.43 -10.69 -46.76
C GLU A 541 14.24 -11.94 -45.89
N ARG A 542 13.41 -11.86 -44.84
CA ARG A 542 13.04 -13.04 -44.03
C ARG A 542 12.37 -14.13 -44.85
N ALA A 543 11.48 -13.76 -45.78
CA ALA A 543 10.82 -14.73 -46.66
C ALA A 543 11.81 -15.44 -47.60
N VAL A 544 12.82 -14.72 -48.13
CA VAL A 544 13.88 -15.29 -48.97
C VAL A 544 14.80 -16.21 -48.16
N ARG A 545 15.18 -15.82 -46.95
CA ARG A 545 15.99 -16.68 -46.06
C ARG A 545 15.22 -17.94 -45.67
N LEU A 546 13.94 -17.80 -45.36
CA LEU A 546 13.08 -18.92 -44.99
C LEU A 546 12.79 -19.84 -46.18
N SER A 547 12.67 -19.33 -47.41
CA SER A 547 12.46 -20.18 -48.59
C SER A 547 13.67 -21.08 -48.88
N ARG A 548 14.89 -20.55 -48.75
CA ARG A 548 16.13 -21.36 -48.84
C ARG A 548 16.17 -22.46 -47.78
N ALA A 549 15.69 -22.16 -46.58
CA ALA A 549 15.63 -23.16 -45.52
C ALA A 549 14.54 -24.21 -45.78
N VAL A 550 13.38 -23.82 -46.30
CA VAL A 550 12.32 -24.75 -46.76
C VAL A 550 12.86 -25.71 -47.83
N GLU A 551 13.65 -25.20 -48.78
CA GLU A 551 14.32 -26.02 -49.79
C GLU A 551 15.24 -27.05 -49.17
N ALA A 552 16.11 -26.63 -48.26
CA ALA A 552 17.04 -27.52 -47.56
C ALA A 552 16.30 -28.57 -46.72
N LEU A 553 15.31 -28.16 -45.93
CA LEU A 553 14.54 -29.04 -45.02
C LEU A 553 13.70 -30.08 -45.77
N SER A 554 13.24 -29.76 -46.97
CA SER A 554 12.49 -30.68 -47.82
C SER A 554 13.39 -31.57 -48.69
N GLY A 555 14.72 -31.50 -48.53
CA GLY A 555 15.66 -32.21 -49.41
C GLY A 555 15.52 -31.81 -50.88
N GLY A 556 15.12 -30.56 -51.15
CA GLY A 556 14.88 -30.01 -52.49
C GLY A 556 13.52 -30.36 -53.11
N ARG A 557 12.63 -31.08 -52.40
CA ARG A 557 11.30 -31.45 -52.91
C ARG A 557 10.34 -30.25 -53.00
N ILE A 558 10.49 -29.27 -52.10
CA ILE A 558 9.77 -27.99 -52.14
C ILE A 558 10.78 -26.91 -52.53
N ARG A 559 10.77 -26.49 -53.80
CA ARG A 559 11.79 -25.57 -54.35
C ARG A 559 11.22 -24.45 -55.22
N GLY A 560 12.00 -23.40 -55.42
CA GLY A 560 11.65 -22.24 -56.23
C GLY A 560 10.38 -21.56 -55.72
N GLU A 561 9.43 -21.32 -56.62
CA GLU A 561 8.18 -20.61 -56.30
C GLU A 561 7.38 -21.30 -55.18
N HIS A 562 7.38 -22.65 -55.12
CA HIS A 562 6.68 -23.38 -54.06
C HIS A 562 7.28 -23.13 -52.68
N ALA A 563 8.62 -23.05 -52.58
CA ALA A 563 9.30 -22.74 -51.34
C ALA A 563 9.06 -21.29 -50.90
N GLU A 564 9.07 -20.33 -51.83
CA GLU A 564 8.74 -18.94 -51.54
C GLU A 564 7.28 -18.77 -51.07
N ARG A 565 6.34 -19.43 -51.74
CA ARG A 565 4.91 -19.42 -51.36
C ARG A 565 4.71 -20.04 -49.99
N LEU A 566 5.42 -21.14 -49.67
CA LEU A 566 5.37 -21.77 -48.35
C LEU A 566 5.95 -20.86 -47.27
N ALA A 567 7.13 -20.27 -47.51
CA ALA A 567 7.78 -19.34 -46.58
C ALA A 567 6.89 -18.13 -46.25
N ARG A 568 6.27 -17.51 -47.26
CA ARG A 568 5.30 -16.42 -47.06
C ARG A 568 4.07 -16.87 -46.28
N ALA A 569 3.60 -18.10 -46.50
CA ALA A 569 2.48 -18.66 -45.75
C ALA A 569 2.84 -18.93 -44.29
N ILE A 570 4.06 -19.43 -44.01
CA ILE A 570 4.59 -19.64 -42.66
C ILE A 570 4.71 -18.31 -41.91
N ILE A 571 5.29 -17.27 -42.52
CA ILE A 571 5.38 -15.93 -41.91
C ILE A 571 3.98 -15.39 -41.61
N SER A 572 3.06 -15.47 -42.58
CA SER A 572 1.67 -15.04 -42.39
C SER A 572 0.96 -15.83 -41.27
N TYR A 573 1.27 -17.11 -41.12
CA TYR A 573 0.76 -17.96 -40.04
C TYR A 573 1.29 -17.48 -38.67
N ALA A 574 2.60 -17.24 -38.58
CA ALA A 574 3.30 -16.79 -37.37
C ALA A 574 2.85 -15.38 -36.92
N GLU A 575 2.60 -14.48 -37.87
CA GLU A 575 2.11 -13.11 -37.64
C GLU A 575 0.61 -13.04 -37.28
N GLY A 576 -0.07 -14.18 -37.12
CA GLY A 576 -1.42 -14.25 -36.57
C GLY A 576 -2.55 -14.42 -37.59
N HIS A 577 -2.26 -14.46 -38.89
CA HIS A 577 -3.27 -14.74 -39.93
C HIS A 577 -3.55 -16.24 -40.11
N LYS A 578 -3.63 -16.98 -39.00
CA LYS A 578 -3.64 -18.46 -38.98
C LYS A 578 -4.65 -19.09 -39.92
N LYS A 579 -5.90 -18.61 -39.95
CA LYS A 579 -6.96 -19.16 -40.81
C LYS A 579 -6.64 -19.02 -42.29
N LYS A 580 -6.23 -17.82 -42.72
CA LYS A 580 -5.88 -17.51 -44.12
C LYS A 580 -4.60 -18.23 -44.55
N ALA A 581 -3.60 -18.24 -43.68
CA ALA A 581 -2.32 -18.91 -43.92
C ALA A 581 -2.49 -20.43 -44.01
N LYS A 582 -3.27 -21.05 -43.10
CA LYS A 582 -3.59 -22.48 -43.15
C LYS A 582 -4.22 -22.87 -44.48
N GLY A 583 -5.17 -22.09 -45.00
CA GLY A 583 -5.76 -22.34 -46.32
C GLY A 583 -4.73 -22.31 -47.46
N ARG A 584 -3.76 -21.38 -47.40
CA ARG A 584 -2.67 -21.31 -48.40
C ARG A 584 -1.72 -22.51 -48.30
N ILE A 585 -1.38 -22.95 -47.09
CA ILE A 585 -0.53 -24.13 -46.86
C ILE A 585 -1.22 -25.40 -47.37
N GLU A 586 -2.49 -25.58 -47.06
CA GLU A 586 -3.28 -26.74 -47.52
C GLU A 586 -3.43 -26.77 -49.05
N ASN A 587 -3.62 -25.61 -49.68
CA ASN A 587 -3.68 -25.53 -51.15
C ASN A 587 -2.33 -25.86 -51.79
N LEU A 588 -1.23 -25.39 -51.20
CA LEU A 588 0.12 -25.70 -51.67
C LEU A 588 0.43 -27.20 -51.55
N ALA A 589 0.02 -27.84 -50.45
CA ALA A 589 0.17 -29.29 -50.27
C ALA A 589 -0.58 -30.10 -51.35
N LYS A 590 -1.80 -29.68 -51.72
CA LYS A 590 -2.56 -30.31 -52.81
C LYS A 590 -1.88 -30.14 -54.18
N GLU A 591 -1.34 -28.95 -54.44
CA GLU A 591 -0.61 -28.65 -55.67
C GLU A 591 0.66 -29.51 -55.78
N LEU A 592 1.44 -29.60 -54.69
CA LEU A 592 2.65 -30.42 -54.62
C LEU A 592 2.36 -31.92 -54.80
N ALA A 593 1.25 -32.43 -54.26
CA ALA A 593 0.82 -33.81 -54.48
C ALA A 593 0.63 -34.14 -55.97
N GLY A 594 0.04 -33.20 -56.74
CA GLY A 594 -0.12 -33.33 -58.18
C GLY A 594 1.20 -33.29 -58.95
N VAL A 595 2.12 -32.39 -58.58
CA VAL A 595 3.44 -32.25 -59.21
C VAL A 595 4.33 -33.47 -58.93
N LEU A 596 4.30 -33.97 -57.70
CA LEU A 596 5.11 -35.11 -57.26
C LEU A 596 4.49 -36.47 -57.62
N LYS A 597 3.24 -36.49 -58.10
CA LYS A 597 2.45 -37.72 -58.37
C LYS A 597 2.34 -38.63 -57.14
N GLU A 598 2.06 -38.04 -55.98
CA GLU A 598 1.95 -38.73 -54.69
C GLU A 598 0.59 -38.46 -54.02
N ASP A 599 0.26 -39.24 -52.98
CA ASP A 599 -0.94 -39.03 -52.19
C ASP A 599 -0.97 -37.66 -51.51
N VAL A 600 -2.10 -36.96 -51.60
CA VAL A 600 -2.32 -35.65 -50.96
C VAL A 600 -2.03 -35.68 -49.46
N LYS A 601 -2.31 -36.81 -48.80
CA LYS A 601 -2.03 -36.98 -47.37
C LYS A 601 -0.52 -36.93 -47.07
N ARG A 602 0.30 -37.58 -47.89
CA ARG A 602 1.76 -37.63 -47.74
C ARG A 602 2.41 -36.27 -48.00
N ALA A 603 2.02 -35.61 -49.09
CA ALA A 603 2.50 -34.25 -49.40
C ALA A 603 2.10 -33.25 -48.31
N ARG A 604 0.91 -33.42 -47.72
CA ARG A 604 0.44 -32.61 -46.59
C ARG A 604 1.27 -32.82 -45.33
N GLU A 605 1.55 -34.07 -44.97
CA GLU A 605 2.40 -34.41 -43.81
C GLU A 605 3.81 -33.81 -43.98
N GLU A 606 4.39 -33.89 -45.18
CA GLU A 606 5.70 -33.33 -45.49
C GLU A 606 5.72 -31.80 -45.38
N VAL A 607 4.75 -31.11 -45.99
CA VAL A 607 4.61 -29.64 -45.91
C VAL A 607 4.39 -29.19 -44.47
N TRP A 608 3.51 -29.85 -43.71
CA TRP A 608 3.28 -29.49 -42.30
C TRP A 608 4.48 -29.83 -41.42
N GLY A 609 5.26 -30.86 -41.73
CA GLY A 609 6.54 -31.13 -41.06
C GLY A 609 7.51 -29.97 -41.21
N VAL A 610 7.66 -29.42 -42.42
CA VAL A 610 8.49 -28.22 -42.66
C VAL A 610 7.91 -26.99 -41.95
N VAL A 611 6.59 -26.80 -41.96
CA VAL A 611 5.92 -25.68 -41.26
C VAL A 611 6.14 -25.77 -39.75
N GLU A 612 6.00 -26.95 -39.15
CA GLU A 612 6.19 -27.16 -37.72
C GLU A 612 7.64 -26.93 -37.32
N PHE A 613 8.60 -27.43 -38.10
CA PHE A 613 10.02 -27.17 -37.89
C PHE A 613 10.34 -25.67 -38.01
N ALA A 614 9.84 -25.00 -39.05
CA ALA A 614 10.07 -23.57 -39.25
C ALA A 614 9.47 -22.70 -38.14
N LEU A 615 8.31 -23.08 -37.59
CA LEU A 615 7.66 -22.39 -36.48
C LEU A 615 8.31 -22.69 -35.12
N SER A 616 9.15 -23.73 -35.02
CA SER A 616 9.86 -24.13 -33.81
C SER A 616 11.31 -23.65 -33.85
N ASP A 617 12.12 -24.22 -34.72
CA ASP A 617 13.57 -24.08 -34.76
C ASP A 617 14.02 -22.85 -35.56
N MET A 618 13.20 -22.41 -36.53
CA MET A 618 13.44 -21.19 -37.30
C MET A 618 12.49 -20.05 -36.89
N TYR A 619 12.03 -20.10 -35.65
CA TYR A 619 11.00 -19.23 -35.11
C TYR A 619 11.24 -17.74 -35.38
N CYS A 620 12.49 -17.26 -35.24
CA CYS A 620 12.81 -15.85 -35.47
C CYS A 620 12.70 -15.41 -36.95
N LEU A 621 12.95 -16.30 -37.91
CA LEU A 621 12.67 -16.03 -39.32
C LEU A 621 11.17 -15.96 -39.58
N ALA A 622 10.40 -16.89 -39.00
CA ALA A 622 8.96 -16.94 -39.18
C ALA A 622 8.25 -15.74 -38.53
N ARG A 623 8.56 -15.44 -37.26
CA ARG A 623 7.80 -14.52 -36.41
C ARG A 623 8.43 -13.13 -36.21
N ASP A 624 9.63 -12.90 -36.72
CA ASP A 624 10.43 -11.68 -36.52
C ASP A 624 10.78 -11.44 -35.05
N CYS A 625 11.95 -11.89 -34.62
CA CYS A 625 12.45 -11.60 -33.28
C CYS A 625 12.98 -10.16 -33.13
N ALA A 626 13.18 -9.41 -34.23
CA ALA A 626 13.65 -8.03 -34.22
C ALA A 626 12.50 -6.99 -34.33
N ARG A 627 11.24 -7.43 -34.22
CA ARG A 627 10.09 -6.52 -34.22
C ARG A 627 10.00 -5.70 -32.93
N ASP A 628 9.24 -4.61 -32.95
CA ASP A 628 9.25 -3.62 -31.86
C ASP A 628 8.77 -4.21 -30.53
N GLU A 629 7.81 -5.13 -30.58
CA GLU A 629 7.27 -5.76 -29.36
C GLU A 629 8.30 -6.61 -28.61
N VAL A 630 9.32 -7.11 -29.32
CA VAL A 630 10.44 -7.86 -28.75
C VAL A 630 11.57 -6.91 -28.40
N ALA A 631 11.99 -6.06 -29.36
CA ALA A 631 13.12 -5.14 -29.21
C ALA A 631 12.97 -4.20 -28.01
N ARG A 632 11.75 -3.73 -27.70
CA ARG A 632 11.51 -2.80 -26.57
C ARG A 632 12.00 -3.30 -25.22
N LYS A 633 12.18 -4.60 -25.04
CA LYS A 633 12.66 -5.22 -23.80
C LYS A 633 14.18 -5.24 -23.67
N PHE A 634 14.88 -5.15 -24.79
CA PHE A 634 16.33 -5.20 -24.87
C PHE A 634 16.95 -3.81 -24.93
N VAL A 635 16.23 -2.82 -25.48
CA VAL A 635 16.76 -1.45 -25.70
C VAL A 635 17.19 -0.77 -24.40
N ALA A 636 16.31 -0.69 -23.41
CA ALA A 636 16.63 -0.03 -22.13
C ALA A 636 17.84 -0.68 -21.42
N PRO A 637 17.89 -2.01 -21.18
CA PRO A 637 19.06 -2.62 -20.57
C PRO A 637 20.32 -2.61 -21.45
N ALA A 638 20.21 -2.59 -22.78
CA ALA A 638 21.38 -2.42 -23.65
C ALA A 638 22.00 -1.03 -23.47
N LEU A 639 21.18 0.02 -23.39
CA LEU A 639 21.66 1.39 -23.17
C LEU A 639 22.26 1.57 -21.77
N GLU A 640 21.66 0.95 -20.74
CA GLU A 640 22.25 0.87 -19.40
C GLU A 640 23.64 0.20 -19.45
N LEU A 641 23.77 -0.95 -20.14
CA LEU A 641 25.04 -1.67 -20.25
C LEU A 641 26.11 -0.79 -20.93
N MET A 642 25.75 -0.17 -22.06
CA MET A 642 26.65 0.71 -22.81
C MET A 642 27.09 1.93 -21.99
N MET A 643 26.17 2.53 -21.22
CA MET A 643 26.48 3.66 -20.35
C MET A 643 27.41 3.27 -19.21
N LEU A 644 27.12 2.17 -18.50
CA LEU A 644 27.94 1.69 -17.38
C LEU A 644 29.32 1.23 -17.86
N ASP A 645 29.41 0.56 -19.00
CA ASP A 645 30.68 0.15 -19.61
C ASP A 645 31.54 1.36 -20.02
N LYS A 646 30.93 2.41 -20.58
CA LYS A 646 31.62 3.68 -20.84
C LYS A 646 32.09 4.34 -19.55
N ALA A 647 31.28 4.35 -18.49
CA ALA A 647 31.65 4.93 -17.20
C ALA A 647 32.85 4.20 -16.57
N LEU A 648 32.88 2.86 -16.65
CA LEU A 648 34.03 2.06 -16.22
C LEU A 648 35.32 2.39 -16.98
N ARG A 649 35.22 2.73 -18.27
CA ARG A 649 36.36 3.12 -19.12
C ARG A 649 36.71 4.61 -19.05
N GLY A 650 36.04 5.39 -18.19
CA GLY A 650 36.23 6.84 -18.07
C GLY A 650 35.66 7.67 -19.24
N GLY A 651 34.85 7.06 -20.11
CA GLY A 651 34.19 7.71 -21.25
C GLY A 651 32.79 8.28 -20.93
N PHE A 652 32.33 8.15 -19.69
CA PHE A 652 31.08 8.71 -19.18
C PHE A 652 31.25 9.03 -17.70
N ASP A 653 30.60 10.09 -17.20
CA ASP A 653 30.70 10.49 -15.80
C ASP A 653 30.10 9.44 -14.86
N ARG A 654 30.86 9.04 -13.82
CA ARG A 654 30.46 7.94 -12.94
C ARG A 654 29.24 8.29 -12.08
N GLU A 655 29.19 9.51 -11.54
CA GLU A 655 28.05 9.95 -10.73
C GLU A 655 26.77 10.03 -11.56
N GLU A 656 26.87 10.60 -12.76
CA GLU A 656 25.75 10.67 -13.70
C GLU A 656 25.29 9.28 -14.15
N ALA A 657 26.20 8.33 -14.37
CA ALA A 657 25.83 6.96 -14.72
C ALA A 657 25.04 6.28 -13.58
N LEU A 658 25.48 6.43 -12.32
CA LEU A 658 24.78 5.88 -11.14
C LEU A 658 23.40 6.52 -10.97
N LEU A 659 23.29 7.83 -11.19
CA LEU A 659 22.03 8.56 -11.13
C LEU A 659 21.06 8.05 -12.21
N ARG A 660 21.49 8.04 -13.48
CA ARG A 660 20.66 7.62 -14.62
C ARG A 660 20.23 6.18 -14.51
N PHE A 661 21.16 5.28 -14.16
CA PHE A 661 20.83 3.88 -13.94
C PHE A 661 19.79 3.74 -12.82
N GLY A 662 20.00 4.41 -11.69
CA GLY A 662 19.06 4.36 -10.58
C GLY A 662 17.67 4.90 -10.95
N GLU A 663 17.58 6.01 -11.70
CA GLU A 663 16.32 6.55 -12.21
C GLU A 663 15.58 5.56 -13.12
N MET A 664 16.30 4.96 -14.06
CA MET A 664 15.77 3.98 -15.00
C MET A 664 15.29 2.74 -14.23
N TYR A 665 16.15 2.15 -13.41
CA TYR A 665 15.83 0.92 -12.69
C TYR A 665 14.70 1.12 -11.66
N ALA A 666 14.67 2.27 -10.97
CA ALA A 666 13.57 2.61 -10.06
C ALA A 666 12.25 2.78 -10.83
N THR A 667 12.28 3.30 -12.05
CA THR A 667 11.12 3.35 -12.96
C THR A 667 10.67 1.95 -13.38
N ALA A 668 11.62 1.05 -13.71
CA ALA A 668 11.32 -0.35 -14.02
C ALA A 668 10.62 -1.06 -12.85
N ILE A 669 11.12 -0.85 -11.62
CA ILE A 669 10.50 -1.41 -10.40
C ILE A 669 9.11 -0.82 -10.15
N ALA A 670 8.93 0.48 -10.43
CA ALA A 670 7.62 1.12 -10.33
C ALA A 670 6.61 0.41 -11.22
N GLY A 671 6.94 0.12 -12.48
CA GLY A 671 6.12 -0.68 -13.39
C GLY A 671 5.91 -2.13 -12.92
N ASP A 672 6.83 -3.01 -13.30
CA ASP A 672 6.68 -4.47 -13.18
C ASP A 672 7.38 -5.08 -11.95
N GLY A 673 8.01 -4.27 -11.08
CA GLY A 673 8.71 -4.76 -9.89
C GLY A 673 7.89 -4.73 -8.60
N SER A 674 8.50 -5.17 -7.50
CA SER A 674 7.97 -5.12 -6.14
C SER A 674 9.07 -4.83 -5.11
N VAL A 675 8.66 -4.21 -4.00
CA VAL A 675 9.55 -3.76 -2.92
C VAL A 675 8.93 -4.15 -1.59
N GLU A 676 9.71 -4.84 -0.77
CA GLU A 676 9.40 -5.24 0.61
C GLU A 676 10.59 -4.86 1.51
N PRO A 677 10.46 -4.78 2.84
CA PRO A 677 11.52 -4.26 3.72
C PRO A 677 12.91 -4.89 3.54
N ARG A 678 13.00 -6.13 3.04
CA ARG A 678 14.27 -6.81 2.76
C ARG A 678 14.30 -7.53 1.43
N LYS A 679 13.49 -7.10 0.46
CA LYS A 679 13.44 -7.72 -0.87
C LYS A 679 13.06 -6.70 -1.94
N VAL A 680 13.83 -6.67 -3.03
CA VAL A 680 13.47 -5.97 -4.27
C VAL A 680 13.40 -7.01 -5.36
N GLU A 681 12.34 -7.00 -6.16
CA GLU A 681 12.12 -7.98 -7.24
C GLU A 681 11.64 -7.27 -8.50
N LEU A 682 12.21 -7.62 -9.65
CA LEU A 682 11.80 -7.13 -10.97
C LEU A 682 11.46 -8.32 -11.87
N ALA A 683 10.22 -8.35 -12.36
CA ALA A 683 9.80 -9.37 -13.32
C ALA A 683 10.20 -8.95 -14.74
N VAL A 684 10.94 -9.81 -15.43
CA VAL A 684 11.35 -9.65 -16.83
C VAL A 684 10.72 -10.75 -17.66
N GLY A 685 9.91 -10.38 -18.67
CA GLY A 685 8.98 -11.31 -19.29
C GLY A 685 8.88 -11.31 -20.81
N GLY A 686 8.48 -12.46 -21.35
CA GLY A 686 7.89 -12.58 -22.68
C GLY A 686 8.75 -13.33 -23.70
N GLU A 687 8.51 -13.09 -24.99
CA GLU A 687 9.31 -13.70 -26.06
C GLU A 687 10.77 -13.28 -25.94
N LEU A 688 11.67 -14.27 -25.93
CA LEU A 688 13.11 -14.13 -25.63
C LEU A 688 13.41 -13.51 -24.24
N GLY A 689 12.52 -13.72 -23.27
CA GLY A 689 12.63 -13.11 -21.94
C GLY A 689 13.89 -13.50 -21.17
N GLY A 690 14.49 -14.67 -21.46
CA GLY A 690 15.74 -15.11 -20.83
C GLY A 690 16.91 -14.25 -21.28
N GLY A 691 16.98 -13.91 -22.58
CA GLY A 691 18.00 -13.00 -23.10
C GLY A 691 17.90 -11.60 -22.50
N ALA A 692 16.68 -11.08 -22.36
CA ALA A 692 16.47 -9.76 -21.74
C ALA A 692 16.81 -9.77 -20.24
N ALA A 693 16.48 -10.84 -19.52
CA ALA A 693 16.84 -11.01 -18.12
C ALA A 693 18.35 -11.15 -17.92
N LEU A 694 19.05 -11.85 -18.83
CA LEU A 694 20.51 -11.95 -18.80
C LEU A 694 21.17 -10.60 -19.02
N LEU A 695 20.65 -9.81 -19.97
CA LEU A 695 21.15 -8.47 -20.22
C LEU A 695 20.98 -7.55 -18.98
N ARG A 696 19.84 -7.62 -18.28
CA ARG A 696 19.63 -6.92 -17.00
C ARG A 696 20.56 -7.42 -15.88
N LEU A 697 20.87 -8.71 -15.83
CA LEU A 697 21.88 -9.23 -14.89
C LEU A 697 23.27 -8.65 -15.17
N ALA A 698 23.65 -8.55 -16.44
CA ALA A 698 24.92 -7.96 -16.84
C ALA A 698 25.00 -6.47 -16.46
N THR A 699 23.92 -5.70 -16.61
CA THR A 699 23.90 -4.29 -16.17
C THR A 699 24.05 -4.15 -14.67
N LEU A 700 23.33 -4.97 -13.88
CA LEU A 700 23.45 -4.98 -12.41
C LEU A 700 24.84 -5.42 -11.94
N ARG A 701 25.49 -6.32 -12.69
CA ARG A 701 26.87 -6.75 -12.41
C ARG A 701 27.84 -5.58 -12.57
N LEU A 702 27.79 -4.87 -13.70
CA LEU A 702 28.62 -3.67 -13.91
C LEU A 702 28.31 -2.55 -12.91
N LEU A 703 27.04 -2.37 -12.55
CA LEU A 703 26.67 -1.41 -11.50
C LEU A 703 27.36 -1.77 -10.16
N SER A 704 27.31 -3.04 -9.75
CA SER A 704 27.93 -3.52 -8.51
C SER A 704 29.44 -3.24 -8.50
N GLU A 705 30.11 -3.34 -9.65
CA GLU A 705 31.54 -3.03 -9.79
C GLU A 705 31.84 -1.53 -9.72
N LEU A 706 30.95 -0.70 -10.26
CA LEU A 706 31.02 0.75 -10.17
C LEU A 706 30.71 1.31 -8.78
N LEU A 707 30.31 0.48 -7.82
CA LEU A 707 29.99 0.94 -6.46
C LEU A 707 31.18 0.75 -5.49
N PRO A 708 31.30 1.61 -4.47
CA PRO A 708 32.22 1.38 -3.35
C PRO A 708 31.95 0.03 -2.66
N ASP A 709 32.96 -0.58 -2.05
CA ASP A 709 32.86 -1.92 -1.43
C ASP A 709 31.69 -2.06 -0.44
N GLY A 710 31.38 -1.00 0.32
CA GLY A 710 30.27 -0.97 1.28
C GLY A 710 28.86 -0.95 0.66
N LEU A 711 28.75 -0.70 -0.65
CA LEU A 711 27.48 -0.65 -1.40
C LEU A 711 27.34 -1.77 -2.45
N ARG A 712 28.36 -2.62 -2.62
CA ARG A 712 28.28 -3.80 -3.50
C ARG A 712 27.15 -4.72 -3.07
N PHE A 713 26.39 -5.22 -4.03
CA PHE A 713 25.25 -6.08 -3.75
C PHE A 713 25.21 -7.28 -4.71
N GLY A 714 24.57 -8.35 -4.24
CA GLY A 714 24.21 -9.52 -5.01
C GLY A 714 22.74 -9.49 -5.45
N VAL A 715 22.48 -10.07 -6.62
CA VAL A 715 21.14 -10.35 -7.13
C VAL A 715 21.03 -11.81 -7.54
N ARG A 716 19.81 -12.32 -7.62
CA ARG A 716 19.51 -13.66 -8.13
C ARG A 716 18.39 -13.59 -9.14
N THR A 717 18.47 -14.42 -10.17
CA THR A 717 17.40 -14.58 -11.17
C THR A 717 16.76 -15.95 -11.04
N TYR A 718 15.44 -15.97 -10.95
CA TYR A 718 14.63 -17.16 -10.84
C TYR A 718 13.77 -17.34 -12.09
N VAL A 719 13.58 -18.58 -12.52
CA VAL A 719 12.62 -18.90 -13.60
C VAL A 719 11.24 -19.07 -12.97
N GLY A 720 10.31 -18.16 -13.29
CA GLY A 720 8.92 -18.20 -12.82
C GLY A 720 8.02 -19.12 -13.66
N GLU A 721 6.70 -19.08 -13.42
CA GLU A 721 5.74 -19.84 -14.24
C GLU A 721 5.74 -19.33 -15.71
N GLY A 722 6.26 -20.15 -16.63
CA GLY A 722 6.20 -19.90 -18.07
C GLY A 722 7.43 -19.20 -18.65
N ARG A 723 7.27 -17.94 -19.10
CA ARG A 723 8.28 -17.16 -19.87
C ARG A 723 8.80 -15.94 -19.10
N TYR A 724 8.60 -15.93 -17.78
CA TYR A 724 8.94 -14.83 -16.90
C TYR A 724 10.15 -15.21 -16.04
N TYR A 725 11.06 -14.27 -15.89
CA TYR A 725 12.25 -14.37 -15.05
C TYR A 725 12.15 -13.29 -13.99
N ASP A 726 12.30 -13.68 -12.73
CA ASP A 726 12.23 -12.75 -11.61
C ASP A 726 13.65 -12.47 -11.12
N ILE A 727 14.11 -11.22 -11.25
CA ILE A 727 15.39 -10.76 -10.73
C ILE A 727 15.14 -10.21 -9.33
N ALA A 728 15.63 -10.88 -8.30
CA ALA A 728 15.42 -10.47 -6.93
C ALA A 728 16.73 -10.32 -6.14
N THR A 729 16.76 -9.32 -5.28
CA THR A 729 17.77 -9.16 -4.22
C THR A 729 17.08 -9.26 -2.87
N THR A 730 17.76 -9.83 -1.88
CA THR A 730 17.18 -10.10 -0.55
C THR A 730 18.14 -9.73 0.58
N GLY A 731 17.62 -9.54 1.79
CA GLY A 731 18.44 -9.37 2.99
C GLY A 731 19.26 -8.09 2.97
N GLY A 732 20.57 -8.20 3.25
CA GLY A 732 21.50 -7.06 3.28
C GLY A 732 21.81 -6.49 1.90
N ASP A 733 21.80 -7.33 0.86
CA ASP A 733 21.97 -6.88 -0.53
C ASP A 733 20.79 -6.01 -0.97
N ALA A 734 19.56 -6.39 -0.58
CA ALA A 734 18.38 -5.59 -0.86
C ALA A 734 18.47 -4.21 -0.19
N ALA A 735 18.90 -4.13 1.07
CA ALA A 735 19.07 -2.85 1.75
C ALA A 735 20.10 -1.94 1.04
N ARG A 736 21.27 -2.48 0.67
CA ARG A 736 22.28 -1.70 -0.10
C ARG A 736 21.75 -1.24 -1.46
N PHE A 737 21.01 -2.11 -2.15
CA PHE A 737 20.40 -1.77 -3.43
C PHE A 737 19.33 -0.68 -3.30
N MET A 738 18.46 -0.77 -2.28
CA MET A 738 17.45 0.23 -2.00
C MET A 738 18.03 1.60 -1.68
N ARG A 739 19.20 1.67 -1.02
CA ARG A 739 19.90 2.93 -0.76
C ARG A 739 20.32 3.65 -2.05
N ILE A 740 20.82 2.91 -3.03
CA ILE A 740 21.17 3.45 -4.35
C ILE A 740 19.92 3.95 -5.06
N LEU A 741 18.84 3.16 -5.04
CA LEU A 741 17.56 3.56 -5.62
C LEU A 741 16.94 4.76 -4.89
N ALA A 742 17.11 4.89 -3.57
CA ALA A 742 16.60 6.02 -2.81
C ALA A 742 17.30 7.34 -3.18
N ALA A 743 18.62 7.30 -3.45
CA ALA A 743 19.37 8.45 -3.93
C ALA A 743 18.94 8.88 -5.35
N SER A 744 18.57 7.91 -6.19
CA SER A 744 18.28 8.15 -7.61
C SER A 744 16.79 8.20 -7.95
N ALA A 745 15.87 7.81 -7.06
CA ALA A 745 14.44 7.80 -7.35
C ALA A 745 13.88 9.23 -7.56
N PRO A 746 12.89 9.42 -8.46
CA PRO A 746 12.30 10.73 -8.72
C PRO A 746 11.83 11.46 -7.44
N SER A 747 12.20 12.74 -7.30
CA SER A 747 12.19 13.49 -6.03
C SER A 747 10.82 13.99 -5.56
N ALA A 748 9.89 14.32 -6.46
CA ALA A 748 8.81 15.20 -6.01
C ALA A 748 7.73 14.42 -5.26
N GLY A 749 7.60 14.72 -3.97
CA GLY A 749 6.45 14.30 -3.19
C GLY A 749 5.19 14.76 -3.90
N GLY A 750 4.31 13.81 -4.18
CA GLY A 750 3.08 14.02 -4.94
C GLY A 750 2.43 12.69 -5.24
N GLY A 751 1.11 12.68 -5.43
CA GLY A 751 0.31 11.46 -5.66
C GLY A 751 0.62 10.69 -6.94
N TYR A 752 1.69 11.03 -7.65
CA TYR A 752 2.14 10.40 -8.89
C TYR A 752 3.34 9.45 -8.70
N LEU A 753 3.98 9.46 -7.53
CA LEU A 753 5.01 8.47 -7.21
C LEU A 753 4.35 7.14 -6.87
N SER A 754 4.94 6.05 -7.37
CA SER A 754 4.55 4.70 -6.94
C SER A 754 4.77 4.58 -5.42
N PRO A 755 3.81 4.04 -4.66
CA PRO A 755 4.02 3.73 -3.23
C PRO A 755 5.23 2.79 -3.00
N LYS A 756 5.70 2.10 -4.04
CA LYS A 756 6.91 1.28 -4.00
C LYS A 756 8.17 2.11 -3.69
N PHE A 757 8.21 3.40 -4.05
CA PHE A 757 9.35 4.26 -3.78
C PHE A 757 9.53 4.56 -2.29
N ASP A 758 8.45 4.57 -1.50
CA ASP A 758 8.51 4.79 -0.05
C ASP A 758 9.29 3.67 0.65
N GLY A 759 9.26 2.45 0.09
CA GLY A 759 10.05 1.32 0.58
C GLY A 759 11.55 1.55 0.49
N PHE A 760 12.03 2.29 -0.52
CA PHE A 760 13.46 2.61 -0.67
C PHE A 760 13.90 3.71 0.29
N VAL A 761 13.08 4.76 0.42
CA VAL A 761 13.39 5.93 1.24
C VAL A 761 13.55 5.57 2.71
N GLY A 762 12.84 4.55 3.20
CA GLY A 762 12.96 4.05 4.56
C GLY A 762 14.35 3.48 4.90
N GLU A 763 15.08 2.93 3.92
CA GLU A 763 16.40 2.32 4.11
C GLU A 763 17.56 3.32 3.89
N ALA A 764 17.25 4.57 3.52
CA ALA A 764 18.25 5.58 3.20
C ALA A 764 19.06 6.03 4.45
N GLN A 765 20.38 5.98 4.33
CA GLN A 765 21.34 6.40 5.36
C GLN A 765 22.14 7.61 4.90
N VAL A 766 21.56 8.79 5.09
CA VAL A 766 22.19 10.04 4.70
C VAL A 766 23.40 10.34 5.57
N ASP A 767 24.55 10.55 4.93
CA ASP A 767 25.76 11.07 5.56
C ASP A 767 25.90 12.57 5.27
N VAL A 768 26.23 13.35 6.30
CA VAL A 768 26.39 14.81 6.21
C VAL A 768 27.76 15.19 6.76
N ARG A 769 28.60 15.75 5.90
CA ARG A 769 29.99 16.13 6.22
C ARG A 769 30.19 17.63 6.06
N LEU A 770 30.61 18.28 7.14
CA LEU A 770 31.06 19.67 7.13
C LEU A 770 32.54 19.74 6.76
N ASP A 771 32.88 20.53 5.74
CA ASP A 771 34.26 20.92 5.46
C ASP A 771 34.65 22.06 6.40
N ARG A 772 35.36 21.74 7.49
CA ARG A 772 35.73 22.73 8.52
C ARG A 772 36.69 23.79 8.02
N ASP A 773 37.50 23.48 7.00
CA ASP A 773 38.48 24.40 6.44
C ASP A 773 37.84 25.37 5.43
N SER A 774 36.62 25.07 4.98
CA SER A 774 35.84 25.95 4.09
C SER A 774 35.18 27.14 4.79
N ILE A 775 35.15 27.16 6.14
CA ILE A 775 34.44 28.20 6.90
C ILE A 775 35.20 29.52 6.79
N ARG A 776 34.57 30.52 6.15
CA ARG A 776 35.21 31.80 5.82
C ARG A 776 34.26 32.99 5.98
N LEU A 777 34.82 34.15 6.29
CA LEU A 777 34.10 35.42 6.29
C LEU A 777 34.04 35.99 4.87
N THR A 778 32.86 36.42 4.43
CA THR A 778 32.60 37.06 3.14
C THR A 778 31.93 38.42 3.34
N GLU A 779 31.85 39.26 2.31
CA GLU A 779 31.15 40.56 2.37
C GLU A 779 29.68 40.44 2.80
N GLY A 780 29.05 39.28 2.61
CA GLY A 780 27.65 39.01 2.95
C GLY A 780 27.43 38.17 4.21
N GLY A 781 28.47 37.93 5.03
CA GLY A 781 28.42 37.10 6.24
C GLY A 781 29.36 35.88 6.18
N VAL A 782 29.15 34.90 7.06
CA VAL A 782 29.96 33.66 7.08
C VAL A 782 29.45 32.69 6.02
N ALA A 783 30.36 32.05 5.30
CA ALA A 783 30.07 30.99 4.34
C ALA A 783 30.83 29.71 4.71
N ALA A 784 30.22 28.55 4.43
CA ALA A 784 30.82 27.23 4.64
C ALA A 784 30.26 26.22 3.63
N ASP A 785 31.01 25.16 3.38
CA ASP A 785 30.62 24.09 2.50
C ASP A 785 30.20 22.84 3.27
N LEU A 786 29.08 22.24 2.86
CA LEU A 786 28.51 21.06 3.49
C LEU A 786 28.20 20.02 2.42
N THR A 787 28.70 18.81 2.57
CA THR A 787 28.47 17.70 1.63
C THR A 787 27.41 16.78 2.20
N ILE A 788 26.38 16.47 1.41
CA ILE A 788 25.38 15.45 1.73
C ILE A 788 25.57 14.31 0.74
N SER A 789 25.59 13.07 1.23
CA SER A 789 25.76 11.89 0.39
C SER A 789 24.81 10.76 0.79
N GLU A 790 24.33 10.03 -0.21
CA GLU A 790 23.65 8.74 -0.02
C GLU A 790 23.78 7.86 -1.27
N GLY A 791 23.86 6.55 -1.08
CA GLY A 791 23.77 5.58 -2.18
C GLY A 791 24.87 5.69 -3.24
N GLY A 792 26.02 6.28 -2.90
CA GLY A 792 27.14 6.51 -3.82
C GLY A 792 27.09 7.84 -4.57
N ALA A 793 26.06 8.67 -4.35
CA ALA A 793 25.99 10.03 -4.83
C ALA A 793 26.35 11.03 -3.71
N ASP A 794 27.07 12.09 -4.04
CA ASP A 794 27.37 13.19 -3.13
C ASP A 794 27.17 14.56 -3.79
N VAL A 795 26.69 15.52 -3.02
CA VAL A 795 26.51 16.91 -3.47
C VAL A 795 27.05 17.85 -2.42
N LYS A 796 27.89 18.79 -2.88
CA LYS A 796 28.44 19.88 -2.09
C LYS A 796 27.52 21.10 -2.13
N PHE A 797 26.98 21.48 -0.97
CA PHE A 797 26.10 22.62 -0.75
C PHE A 797 26.87 23.80 -0.16
N ASN A 798 26.43 25.02 -0.49
CA ASN A 798 26.95 26.23 0.12
C ASN A 798 25.98 26.69 1.23
N VAL A 799 26.49 26.90 2.43
CA VAL A 799 25.76 27.40 3.59
C VAL A 799 26.23 28.82 3.90
N TYR A 800 25.28 29.74 4.05
CA TYR A 800 25.52 31.14 4.38
C TYR A 800 24.83 31.50 5.69
N LEU A 801 25.57 32.10 6.63
CA LEU A 801 25.02 32.79 7.79
C LEU A 801 24.77 34.24 7.39
N ARG A 802 23.54 34.55 6.93
CA ARG A 802 23.12 35.89 6.51
C ARG A 802 22.73 36.74 7.72
N ARG A 803 22.28 37.97 7.49
CA ARG A 803 21.87 38.89 8.56
C ARG A 803 20.75 38.31 9.44
N ASP A 804 19.73 37.70 8.85
CA ASP A 804 18.54 37.27 9.61
C ASP A 804 18.27 35.75 9.53
N GLU A 805 18.97 35.02 8.66
CA GLU A 805 18.77 33.59 8.44
C GLU A 805 20.05 32.83 8.07
N ILE A 806 20.07 31.54 8.40
CA ILE A 806 20.89 30.51 7.75
C ILE A 806 20.23 30.12 6.43
N GLU A 807 21.01 30.17 5.36
CA GLU A 807 20.61 29.80 4.02
C GLU A 807 21.53 28.71 3.47
N LEU A 808 20.94 27.59 3.05
CA LEU A 808 21.63 26.53 2.31
C LEU A 808 21.16 26.59 0.86
N GLN A 809 22.11 26.68 -0.07
CA GLN A 809 21.84 26.78 -1.50
C GLN A 809 22.70 25.83 -2.36
N PHE A 810 22.11 25.41 -3.47
CA PHE A 810 22.81 24.73 -4.57
C PHE A 810 22.26 25.24 -5.90
N GLN A 811 23.14 25.52 -6.86
CA GLN A 811 22.76 26.00 -8.18
C GLN A 811 23.60 25.32 -9.27
N SER A 812 22.99 25.06 -10.42
CA SER A 812 23.64 24.44 -11.58
C SER A 812 22.92 24.83 -12.86
N THR A 813 23.63 24.82 -13.99
CA THR A 813 23.04 24.88 -15.35
C THR A 813 22.44 23.53 -15.77
N ASP A 814 22.62 22.49 -14.97
CA ASP A 814 21.99 21.19 -15.15
C ASP A 814 20.87 21.00 -14.12
N ARG A 815 19.61 21.00 -14.58
CA ARG A 815 18.42 20.74 -13.75
C ARG A 815 18.50 19.38 -13.04
N GLY A 816 19.04 18.35 -13.69
CA GLY A 816 19.17 17.00 -13.12
C GLY A 816 20.04 16.99 -11.86
N ARG A 817 21.15 17.73 -11.89
CA ARG A 817 22.03 17.89 -10.72
C ARG A 817 21.35 18.63 -9.56
N VAL A 818 20.49 19.61 -9.86
CA VAL A 818 19.72 20.34 -8.85
C VAL A 818 18.60 19.48 -8.25
N GLU A 819 17.98 18.60 -9.05
CA GLU A 819 17.02 17.61 -8.58
C GLU A 819 17.69 16.56 -7.67
N LEU A 820 18.89 16.07 -8.02
CA LEU A 820 19.68 15.22 -7.12
C LEU A 820 19.97 15.93 -5.79
N ALA A 821 20.39 17.19 -5.83
CA ALA A 821 20.61 17.99 -4.63
C ALA A 821 19.33 18.13 -3.77
N ALA A 822 18.17 18.32 -4.42
CA ALA A 822 16.88 18.33 -3.76
C ALA A 822 16.51 16.96 -3.12
N ARG A 823 16.82 15.85 -3.80
CA ARG A 823 16.61 14.47 -3.29
C ARG A 823 17.43 14.23 -2.04
N LEU A 824 18.72 14.53 -2.07
CA LEU A 824 19.61 14.34 -0.92
C LEU A 824 19.18 15.17 0.28
N LEU A 825 18.75 16.42 0.08
CA LEU A 825 18.16 17.24 1.16
C LEU A 825 16.87 16.63 1.70
N LYS A 826 16.02 16.08 0.84
CA LYS A 826 14.77 15.42 1.25
C LYS A 826 15.05 14.17 2.10
N LEU A 827 16.02 13.35 1.69
CA LEU A 827 16.48 12.22 2.50
C LEU A 827 17.05 12.71 3.85
N ALA A 828 17.72 13.87 3.85
CA ALA A 828 18.17 14.57 5.05
C ALA A 828 17.03 15.28 5.82
N GLY A 829 15.76 15.06 5.47
CA GLY A 829 14.58 15.59 6.17
C GLY A 829 14.12 16.98 5.73
N VAL A 830 14.72 17.58 4.70
CA VAL A 830 14.43 18.95 4.24
C VAL A 830 13.81 18.93 2.84
N SER A 831 12.56 19.33 2.72
CA SER A 831 11.87 19.41 1.42
C SER A 831 12.07 20.78 0.76
N VAL A 832 12.63 20.79 -0.45
CA VAL A 832 12.87 21.98 -1.28
C VAL A 832 12.28 21.81 -2.68
N GLU A 833 11.93 22.93 -3.31
CA GLU A 833 11.46 22.96 -4.69
C GLU A 833 12.57 23.48 -5.59
N VAL A 834 12.76 22.82 -6.75
CA VAL A 834 13.68 23.28 -7.78
C VAL A 834 13.08 24.48 -8.50
N LYS A 835 13.83 25.58 -8.57
CA LYS A 835 13.41 26.83 -9.21
C LYS A 835 14.35 27.16 -10.37
N LYS A 836 13.80 27.77 -11.43
CA LYS A 836 14.58 28.35 -12.53
C LYS A 836 14.76 29.84 -12.30
N GLU A 837 15.96 30.36 -12.52
CA GLU A 837 16.22 31.80 -12.49
C GLU A 837 15.59 32.48 -13.73
N SER A 838 14.78 33.52 -13.53
CA SER A 838 13.87 34.05 -14.56
C SER A 838 14.55 34.48 -15.87
N ASN A 839 15.84 34.87 -15.82
CA ASN A 839 16.60 35.42 -16.95
C ASN A 839 17.86 34.61 -17.30
N ARG A 840 18.05 33.43 -16.71
CA ARG A 840 19.23 32.58 -16.93
C ARG A 840 18.84 31.12 -17.02
N ASP A 841 19.56 30.33 -17.81
CA ASP A 841 19.44 28.87 -17.83
C ASP A 841 20.18 28.24 -16.64
N VAL A 842 19.81 28.70 -15.43
CA VAL A 842 20.35 28.25 -14.15
C VAL A 842 19.18 27.83 -13.27
N TRP A 843 19.29 26.64 -12.69
CA TRP A 843 18.36 26.07 -11.73
C TRP A 843 18.99 26.13 -10.35
N TYR A 844 18.17 26.33 -9.33
CA TYR A 844 18.63 26.39 -7.95
C TYR A 844 17.61 25.83 -6.96
N ILE A 845 18.12 25.46 -5.80
CA ILE A 845 17.34 25.14 -4.61
C ILE A 845 17.84 25.99 -3.46
N LYS A 846 16.91 26.40 -2.58
CA LYS A 846 17.20 27.19 -1.38
C LYS A 846 16.40 26.63 -0.20
N ALA A 847 17.10 26.38 0.91
CA ALA A 847 16.51 26.07 2.21
C ALA A 847 16.92 27.12 3.23
N THR A 848 15.95 27.67 3.95
CA THR A 848 16.17 28.67 5.00
C THR A 848 16.15 28.02 6.38
N THR A 849 16.52 28.76 7.42
CA THR A 849 16.72 28.25 8.80
C THR A 849 15.57 27.39 9.29
N ASP A 850 14.34 27.83 9.05
CA ASP A 850 13.17 27.08 9.50
C ASP A 850 13.06 25.72 8.76
N LYS A 851 13.26 25.70 7.44
CA LYS A 851 13.28 24.43 6.69
C LYS A 851 14.44 23.52 7.11
N LEU A 852 15.61 24.10 7.40
CA LEU A 852 16.79 23.35 7.83
C LEU A 852 16.63 22.75 9.22
N ALA A 853 15.95 23.45 10.13
CA ALA A 853 15.63 22.95 11.46
C ALA A 853 14.59 21.81 11.45
N ALA A 854 13.88 21.57 10.33
CA ALA A 854 13.06 20.37 10.13
C ALA A 854 13.87 19.14 9.66
N GLY A 855 15.14 19.33 9.29
CA GLY A 855 16.02 18.26 8.82
C GLY A 855 16.37 17.23 9.89
N ARG A 856 16.95 16.09 9.49
CA ARG A 856 17.46 15.06 10.41
C ARG A 856 18.60 15.60 11.28
N VAL A 857 18.86 14.93 12.41
CA VAL A 857 19.82 15.38 13.42
C VAL A 857 21.22 15.60 12.83
N GLU A 858 21.65 14.74 11.91
CA GLU A 858 22.96 14.80 11.26
C GLU A 858 23.15 16.12 10.48
N LEU A 859 22.11 16.54 9.74
CA LEU A 859 22.12 17.82 9.02
C LEU A 859 22.09 19.01 9.98
N ARG A 860 21.23 18.95 11.01
CA ARG A 860 21.11 20.04 11.99
C ARG A 860 22.40 20.24 12.78
N ASP A 861 23.03 19.15 13.21
CA ASP A 861 24.28 19.17 13.95
C ASP A 861 25.43 19.71 13.12
N ALA A 862 25.52 19.32 11.84
CA ALA A 862 26.52 19.85 10.92
C ALA A 862 26.36 21.37 10.73
N ILE A 863 25.12 21.87 10.59
CA ILE A 863 24.85 23.31 10.49
C ILE A 863 25.12 24.02 11.82
N ALA A 864 24.75 23.42 12.95
CA ALA A 864 25.03 23.98 14.28
C ALA A 864 26.53 24.10 14.53
N GLN A 865 27.35 23.15 14.05
CA GLN A 865 28.82 23.27 14.10
C GLN A 865 29.34 24.49 13.34
N ILE A 866 28.76 24.86 12.19
CA ILE A 866 29.13 26.09 11.45
C ILE A 866 28.85 27.32 12.32
N VAL A 867 27.67 27.38 12.95
CA VAL A 867 27.27 28.50 13.82
C VAL A 867 28.19 28.61 15.04
N ARG A 868 28.53 27.49 15.71
CA ARG A 868 29.47 27.47 16.84
C ARG A 868 30.88 27.91 16.43
N ALA A 869 31.36 27.48 15.26
CA ALA A 869 32.66 27.89 14.74
C ALA A 869 32.70 29.40 14.42
N ALA A 870 31.62 29.95 13.86
CA ALA A 870 31.48 31.38 13.63
C ALA A 870 31.44 32.18 14.95
N LEU A 871 30.73 31.68 15.97
CA LEU A 871 30.64 32.32 17.29
C LEU A 871 31.99 32.36 18.03
N ALA A 872 32.84 31.36 17.83
CA ALA A 872 34.19 31.32 18.41
C ALA A 872 35.15 32.36 17.80
N LYS A 873 34.79 32.97 16.66
CA LYS A 873 35.58 34.01 15.98
C LYS A 873 34.98 35.38 16.27
N LYS A 874 35.81 36.29 16.75
CA LYS A 874 35.39 37.66 17.09
C LYS A 874 34.86 38.39 15.85
N ASP A 875 33.71 39.06 15.99
CA ASP A 875 33.05 39.90 14.98
C ASP A 875 32.50 39.15 13.74
N TRP A 876 32.41 37.81 13.78
CA TRP A 876 31.87 37.03 12.66
C TRP A 876 30.34 36.88 12.72
N VAL A 877 29.77 36.76 13.91
CA VAL A 877 28.33 36.66 14.14
C VAL A 877 27.96 37.29 15.48
N ASP A 878 26.74 37.81 15.60
CA ASP A 878 26.22 38.34 16.86
C ASP A 878 25.81 37.18 17.80
N ALA A 879 26.23 37.26 19.07
CA ALA A 879 26.02 36.19 20.04
C ALA A 879 24.53 35.85 20.26
N GLY A 880 23.67 36.87 20.42
CA GLY A 880 22.24 36.66 20.63
C GLY A 880 21.51 36.09 19.41
N ARG A 881 21.98 36.37 18.19
CA ARG A 881 21.48 35.70 16.97
C ARG A 881 21.96 34.25 16.87
N ALA A 882 23.24 34.00 17.12
CA ALA A 882 23.80 32.66 17.06
C ALA A 882 23.14 31.72 18.07
N GLU A 883 22.91 32.18 19.31
CA GLU A 883 22.18 31.42 20.33
C GLU A 883 20.76 31.04 19.86
N ARG A 884 20.01 31.99 19.30
CA ARG A 884 18.65 31.71 18.76
C ARG A 884 18.66 30.71 17.59
N TRP A 885 19.68 30.74 16.73
CA TRP A 885 19.79 29.75 15.66
C TRP A 885 20.19 28.37 16.19
N LEU A 886 21.11 28.31 17.16
CA LEU A 886 21.48 27.05 17.82
C LEU A 886 20.28 26.44 18.54
N GLU A 887 19.50 27.22 19.27
CA GLU A 887 18.26 26.76 19.92
C GLU A 887 17.28 26.16 18.90
N LYS A 888 17.10 26.79 17.74
CA LYS A 888 16.26 26.24 16.65
C LYS A 888 16.83 24.96 16.01
N LEU A 889 18.15 24.84 15.85
CA LEU A 889 18.78 23.67 15.21
C LEU A 889 18.89 22.47 16.17
N GLU A 890 19.24 22.73 17.43
CA GLU A 890 19.34 21.72 18.50
C GLU A 890 17.94 21.25 18.93
N GLY A 891 16.96 22.18 19.01
CA GLY A 891 15.57 21.87 19.33
C GLY A 891 14.78 21.27 18.15
N GLY A 892 15.15 21.59 16.91
CA GLY A 892 14.42 21.24 15.68
C GLY A 892 13.07 21.97 15.53
N ILE A 893 12.52 22.07 14.30
CA ILE A 893 11.10 22.43 14.09
C ILE A 893 10.18 21.30 14.55
N THR A 894 10.73 20.09 14.57
CA THR A 894 10.13 18.89 15.11
C THR A 894 10.86 18.47 16.38
N LEU A 895 10.21 18.73 17.51
CA LEU A 895 9.85 17.73 18.51
C LEU A 895 10.69 17.61 19.79
N LYS A 896 9.99 17.84 20.89
CA LYS A 896 9.85 16.77 21.90
C LYS A 896 9.19 15.58 21.20
N GLU A 897 9.93 14.51 20.99
CA GLU A 897 9.61 13.31 20.21
C GLU A 897 8.09 12.99 20.07
N GLY A 898 7.56 12.96 18.84
CA GLY A 898 6.22 12.44 18.51
C GLY A 898 4.98 13.37 18.38
N TRP A 899 5.06 14.70 18.58
CA TRP A 899 3.96 15.70 18.55
C TRP A 899 3.99 16.84 17.47
N PRO A 900 2.95 17.05 16.65
CA PRO A 900 2.95 18.12 15.65
C PRO A 900 2.95 19.53 16.26
N ARG A 901 3.31 20.56 15.47
CA ARG A 901 3.26 21.96 15.92
C ARG A 901 1.83 22.47 16.02
N TYR A 902 1.37 22.80 17.24
CA TYR A 902 0.11 23.54 17.43
C TYR A 902 0.36 25.05 17.44
N LEU A 903 -0.52 25.76 16.76
CA LEU A 903 -0.77 27.18 16.98
C LEU A 903 -1.44 27.33 18.35
N VAL A 904 -0.84 28.14 19.23
CA VAL A 904 -1.39 28.45 20.56
C VAL A 904 -1.43 29.97 20.69
N ARG A 905 -2.61 30.56 20.83
CA ARG A 905 -2.73 32.03 20.95
C ARG A 905 -3.99 32.43 21.71
N LEU A 906 -4.10 33.72 22.03
CA LEU A 906 -5.35 34.30 22.49
C LEU A 906 -6.11 34.89 21.30
N ASN A 907 -7.37 34.47 21.15
CA ASN A 907 -8.32 35.06 20.21
C ASN A 907 -9.50 35.64 21.02
N GLU A 908 -9.68 36.95 20.99
CA GLU A 908 -10.68 37.68 21.80
C GLU A 908 -10.66 37.31 23.29
N GLY A 909 -9.47 37.03 23.84
CA GLY A 909 -9.26 36.63 25.25
C GLY A 909 -9.55 35.15 25.56
N ALA A 910 -9.93 34.35 24.57
CA ALA A 910 -10.04 32.89 24.68
C ALA A 910 -8.78 32.19 24.14
N LEU A 911 -8.35 31.11 24.80
CA LEU A 911 -7.23 30.29 24.34
C LEU A 911 -7.65 29.48 23.10
N GLU A 912 -6.97 29.71 21.97
CA GLU A 912 -7.08 28.91 20.75
C GLU A 912 -5.87 27.99 20.65
N VAL A 913 -6.12 26.67 20.55
CA VAL A 913 -5.09 25.66 20.30
C VAL A 913 -5.46 24.88 19.04
N ARG A 914 -4.63 24.94 18.00
CA ARG A 914 -4.99 24.45 16.67
C ARG A 914 -3.81 23.84 15.90
N TYR A 915 -4.03 22.67 15.32
CA TYR A 915 -3.12 22.06 14.35
C TYR A 915 -3.65 22.28 12.92
N GLN A 916 -2.78 22.59 11.95
CA GLN A 916 -3.16 22.81 10.55
C GLN A 916 -2.25 22.01 9.63
N SER A 917 -2.82 21.41 8.59
CA SER A 917 -2.07 20.66 7.58
C SER A 917 -2.84 20.62 6.24
N THR A 918 -2.10 20.75 5.14
CA THR A 918 -2.62 20.53 3.78
C THR A 918 -2.65 19.05 3.40
N ASN A 919 -1.92 18.20 4.14
CA ASN A 919 -1.95 16.76 3.98
C ASN A 919 -3.10 16.16 4.83
N PRO A 920 -4.09 15.48 4.22
CA PRO A 920 -5.20 14.84 4.94
C PRO A 920 -4.75 13.73 5.89
N ASP A 921 -3.67 13.01 5.59
CA ASP A 921 -3.22 11.90 6.42
C ASP A 921 -2.59 12.37 7.73
N ASN A 922 -1.96 13.55 7.73
CA ASN A 922 -1.49 14.19 8.95
C ASN A 922 -2.66 14.63 9.85
N ILE A 923 -3.75 15.14 9.26
CA ILE A 923 -4.97 15.48 10.01
C ILE A 923 -5.57 14.22 10.63
N LYS A 924 -5.69 13.13 9.86
CA LYS A 924 -6.19 11.83 10.36
C LYS A 924 -5.32 11.27 11.48
N GLN A 925 -4.00 11.32 11.34
CA GLN A 925 -3.05 10.83 12.36
C GLN A 925 -3.19 11.62 13.66
N GLU A 926 -3.41 12.94 13.56
CA GLU A 926 -3.62 13.78 14.73
C GLU A 926 -4.96 13.49 15.42
N VAL A 927 -6.04 13.26 14.65
CA VAL A 927 -7.32 12.79 15.19
C VAL A 927 -7.19 11.44 15.91
N GLN A 928 -6.44 10.50 15.34
CA GLN A 928 -6.15 9.21 15.97
C GLN A 928 -5.37 9.39 17.28
N ARG A 929 -4.36 10.27 17.32
CA ARG A 929 -3.57 10.55 18.53
C ARG A 929 -4.42 11.13 19.65
N LEU A 930 -5.26 12.13 19.37
CA LEU A 930 -6.17 12.72 20.35
C LEU A 930 -7.21 11.70 20.83
N SER A 931 -7.69 10.85 19.93
CA SER A 931 -8.65 9.78 20.27
C SER A 931 -8.04 8.71 21.16
N ALA A 932 -6.81 8.28 20.88
CA ALA A 932 -6.06 7.30 21.69
C ALA A 932 -5.79 7.80 23.12
N MET A 933 -5.64 9.12 23.30
CA MET A 933 -5.53 9.76 24.61
C MET A 933 -6.84 9.75 25.42
N GLY A 934 -7.99 9.55 24.75
CA GLY A 934 -9.31 9.60 25.36
C GLY A 934 -10.09 10.91 25.11
N LEU A 935 -9.68 11.70 24.11
CA LEU A 935 -10.45 12.84 23.63
C LEU A 935 -11.45 12.40 22.53
N VAL A 936 -12.52 13.18 22.32
CA VAL A 936 -13.64 12.81 21.45
C VAL A 936 -13.89 13.94 20.46
N GLU A 937 -13.94 13.61 19.17
CA GLU A 937 -14.23 14.54 18.09
C GLU A 937 -15.65 15.14 18.20
N GLY A 938 -15.82 16.41 17.87
CA GLY A 938 -17.06 17.18 18.03
C GLY A 938 -17.32 17.67 19.45
N ARG A 939 -16.48 17.28 20.43
CA ARG A 939 -16.66 17.65 21.84
C ARG A 939 -15.40 18.18 22.52
N HIS A 940 -14.29 17.45 22.40
CA HIS A 940 -13.00 17.84 22.95
C HIS A 940 -12.15 18.54 21.90
N PHE A 941 -12.32 18.19 20.63
CA PHE A 941 -11.69 18.85 19.50
C PHE A 941 -12.63 18.81 18.28
N SER A 942 -12.44 19.71 17.32
CA SER A 942 -13.15 19.75 16.05
C SER A 942 -12.19 19.57 14.88
N VAL A 943 -12.67 18.98 13.79
CA VAL A 943 -11.84 18.63 12.62
C VAL A 943 -12.46 19.23 11.37
N LYS A 944 -11.62 19.80 10.51
CA LYS A 944 -11.94 20.14 9.12
C LYS A 944 -10.91 19.44 8.23
N MET A 945 -11.37 18.60 7.32
CA MET A 945 -10.48 17.98 6.33
C MET A 945 -9.99 19.01 5.31
N PRO A 946 -8.76 18.86 4.77
CA PRO A 946 -8.29 19.70 3.68
C PRO A 946 -9.09 19.40 2.41
N GLU A 947 -9.63 20.45 1.76
CA GLU A 947 -10.36 20.37 0.51
C GLU A 947 -9.85 21.45 -0.46
N GLY A 948 -9.67 21.10 -1.74
CA GLY A 948 -9.35 22.10 -2.78
C GLY A 948 -8.02 22.85 -2.61
N GLY A 949 -7.04 22.29 -1.90
CA GLY A 949 -5.76 22.95 -1.62
C GLY A 949 -5.79 23.87 -0.38
N GLU A 950 -6.95 24.04 0.27
CA GLU A 950 -7.04 24.69 1.57
C GLU A 950 -6.55 23.75 2.69
N ALA A 951 -5.85 24.31 3.69
CA ALA A 951 -5.41 23.56 4.85
C ALA A 951 -6.60 23.09 5.69
N GLY A 952 -6.62 21.79 6.00
CA GLY A 952 -7.46 21.21 7.04
C GLY A 952 -6.90 21.58 8.42
N TYR A 953 -7.71 21.39 9.46
CA TYR A 953 -7.29 21.68 10.82
C TYR A 953 -7.95 20.79 11.87
N VAL A 954 -7.24 20.64 12.99
CA VAL A 954 -7.77 20.09 14.24
C VAL A 954 -7.73 21.20 15.29
N SER A 955 -8.88 21.61 15.80
CA SER A 955 -8.99 22.66 16.84
C SER A 955 -9.32 22.02 18.18
N ILE A 956 -8.49 22.22 19.18
CA ILE A 956 -8.74 21.73 20.53
C ILE A 956 -9.61 22.74 21.26
N LEU A 957 -10.73 22.26 21.78
CA LEU A 957 -11.66 23.08 22.53
C LEU A 957 -11.18 23.19 23.98
N LYS A 958 -11.63 24.24 24.68
CA LYS A 958 -11.32 24.45 26.11
C LYS A 958 -11.60 23.21 26.96
N ASP A 959 -12.73 22.55 26.72
CA ASP A 959 -13.12 21.32 27.42
C ASP A 959 -12.18 20.15 27.08
N GLY A 960 -11.60 20.11 25.87
CA GLY A 960 -10.60 19.13 25.48
C GLY A 960 -9.28 19.28 26.23
N LEU A 961 -8.77 20.51 26.36
CA LEU A 961 -7.55 20.75 27.15
C LEU A 961 -7.77 20.49 28.64
N THR A 962 -8.95 20.85 29.16
CA THR A 962 -9.36 20.54 30.54
C THR A 962 -9.43 19.02 30.78
N ARG A 963 -9.99 18.27 29.82
CA ARG A 963 -10.07 16.80 29.89
C ARG A 963 -8.70 16.15 29.77
N ALA A 964 -7.82 16.65 28.90
CA ALA A 964 -6.43 16.17 28.81
C ALA A 964 -5.67 16.42 30.12
N ALA A 965 -5.85 17.59 30.75
CA ALA A 965 -5.26 17.89 32.06
C ALA A 965 -5.77 16.96 33.17
N TRP A 966 -7.06 16.62 33.17
CA TRP A 966 -7.61 15.62 34.09
C TRP A 966 -7.04 14.21 33.84
N LEU A 967 -7.00 13.79 32.58
CA LEU A 967 -6.45 12.49 32.16
C LEU A 967 -4.96 12.37 32.50
N SER A 968 -4.21 13.49 32.51
CA SER A 968 -2.79 13.51 32.91
C SER A 968 -2.55 13.10 34.37
N ILE A 969 -3.56 13.15 35.23
CA ILE A 969 -3.47 12.72 36.64
C ILE A 969 -4.25 11.43 36.87
N ARG A 970 -5.44 11.30 36.28
CA ARG A 970 -6.43 10.26 36.62
C ARG A 970 -6.76 9.30 35.49
N GLY A 971 -6.16 9.48 34.30
CA GLY A 971 -6.29 8.54 33.19
C GLY A 971 -5.71 7.16 33.52
N SER A 972 -6.06 6.16 32.70
CA SER A 972 -5.37 4.85 32.68
C SER A 972 -3.88 5.05 32.37
N GLU A 973 -3.01 4.11 32.75
CA GLU A 973 -1.54 4.28 32.68
C GLU A 973 -1.04 4.81 31.32
N GLY A 974 -1.50 4.21 30.21
CA GLY A 974 -1.15 4.66 28.86
C GLY A 974 -1.76 6.02 28.45
N GLN A 975 -3.01 6.31 28.85
CA GLN A 975 -3.64 7.60 28.59
C GLN A 975 -3.02 8.73 29.41
N ARG A 976 -2.61 8.42 30.65
CA ARG A 976 -2.04 9.38 31.60
C ARG A 976 -0.71 9.91 31.11
N GLU A 977 0.17 9.03 30.64
CA GLU A 977 1.47 9.42 30.09
C GLU A 977 1.30 10.27 28.83
N LEU A 978 0.44 9.86 27.90
CA LEU A 978 0.17 10.61 26.67
C LEU A 978 -0.45 11.99 26.95
N ALA A 979 -1.43 12.05 27.86
CA ALA A 979 -2.08 13.30 28.24
C ALA A 979 -1.16 14.24 29.02
N ALA A 980 -0.28 13.70 29.87
CA ALA A 980 0.72 14.50 30.58
C ALA A 980 1.72 15.13 29.61
N LYS A 981 2.29 14.33 28.69
CA LYS A 981 3.22 14.82 27.65
C LYS A 981 2.56 15.89 26.77
N PHE A 982 1.30 15.69 26.44
CA PHE A 982 0.54 16.64 25.64
C PHE A 982 0.29 17.98 26.34
N VAL A 983 -0.19 17.94 27.58
CA VAL A 983 -0.48 19.14 28.38
C VAL A 983 0.80 19.95 28.62
N GLU A 984 1.90 19.27 28.94
CA GLU A 984 3.21 19.90 29.10
C GLU A 984 3.65 20.60 27.81
N TYR A 985 3.48 19.93 26.67
CA TYR A 985 3.80 20.49 25.36
C TYR A 985 2.95 21.73 25.00
N ILE A 986 1.64 21.70 25.27
CA ILE A 986 0.77 22.88 25.03
C ILE A 986 1.16 24.05 25.96
N LEU A 987 1.51 23.80 27.22
CA LEU A 987 1.97 24.85 28.14
C LEU A 987 3.32 25.44 27.73
N GLN A 988 4.22 24.61 27.20
CA GLN A 988 5.48 25.05 26.61
C GLN A 988 5.22 25.96 25.40
N ARG A 989 4.38 25.52 24.45
CA ARG A 989 3.98 26.32 23.29
C ARG A 989 3.30 27.63 23.71
N ALA A 990 2.47 27.62 24.75
CA ALA A 990 1.85 28.83 25.28
C ALA A 990 2.88 29.82 25.86
N ARG A 991 3.97 29.32 26.47
CA ARG A 991 5.08 30.14 26.97
C ARG A 991 5.87 30.78 25.84
N GLU A 992 6.11 30.05 24.75
CA GLU A 992 6.79 30.54 23.55
C GLU A 992 6.01 31.67 22.85
N GLU A 993 4.69 31.71 23.00
CA GLU A 993 3.80 32.70 22.37
C GLU A 993 3.54 33.94 23.28
N GLY A 994 3.90 33.86 24.57
CA GLY A 994 3.90 34.97 25.51
C GLY A 994 3.22 34.70 26.86
N ASP A 995 3.62 35.44 27.89
CA ASP A 995 3.20 35.20 29.29
C ASP A 995 1.67 35.20 29.48
N ALA A 996 0.95 36.11 28.83
CA ALA A 996 -0.51 36.15 28.89
C ALA A 996 -1.18 34.89 28.31
N VAL A 997 -0.59 34.29 27.27
CA VAL A 997 -1.07 33.04 26.67
C VAL A 997 -0.76 31.86 27.60
N HIS A 998 0.43 31.84 28.21
CA HIS A 998 0.85 30.85 29.18
C HIS A 998 -0.03 30.84 30.43
N GLU A 999 -0.28 32.00 31.04
CA GLU A 999 -1.16 32.13 32.21
C GLU A 999 -2.56 31.60 31.89
N LYS A 1000 -3.09 31.90 30.70
CA LYS A 1000 -4.42 31.42 30.32
C LYS A 1000 -4.48 29.92 30.11
N ALA A 1001 -3.46 29.34 29.49
CA ALA A 1001 -3.35 27.90 29.31
C ALA A 1001 -3.16 27.18 30.66
N LEU A 1002 -2.33 27.75 31.55
CA LEU A 1002 -2.10 27.23 32.89
C LEU A 1002 -3.38 27.22 33.72
N GLU A 1003 -4.16 28.32 33.69
CA GLU A 1003 -5.46 28.40 34.36
C GLU A 1003 -6.42 27.27 33.93
N ILE A 1004 -6.45 26.93 32.64
CA ILE A 1004 -7.30 25.85 32.10
C ILE A 1004 -6.79 24.48 32.55
N VAL A 1005 -5.47 24.28 32.53
CA VAL A 1005 -4.84 23.02 32.93
C VAL A 1005 -5.02 22.76 34.43
N GLU A 1006 -4.78 23.75 35.28
CA GLU A 1006 -4.95 23.64 36.73
C GLU A 1006 -6.39 23.27 37.09
N ARG A 1007 -7.38 23.95 36.49
CA ARG A 1007 -8.80 23.62 36.68
C ARG A 1007 -9.12 22.17 36.31
N GLY A 1008 -8.54 21.65 35.22
CA GLY A 1008 -8.72 20.25 34.83
C GLY A 1008 -8.10 19.26 35.83
N ARG A 1009 -6.94 19.60 36.39
CA ARG A 1009 -6.25 18.80 37.41
C ARG A 1009 -6.98 18.77 38.76
N GLU A 1010 -7.69 19.85 39.10
CA GLU A 1010 -8.44 19.97 40.35
C GLU A 1010 -9.71 19.11 40.41
N VAL A 1011 -10.24 18.62 39.28
CA VAL A 1011 -11.48 17.83 39.26
C VAL A 1011 -11.30 16.52 40.03
N GLY A 1012 -12.12 16.35 41.08
CA GLY A 1012 -12.07 15.24 42.02
C GLY A 1012 -10.87 15.21 42.97
N SER A 1013 -10.03 16.26 43.01
CA SER A 1013 -8.80 16.35 43.83
C SER A 1013 -9.04 16.43 45.35
N LEU A 1014 -10.21 16.91 45.77
CA LEU A 1014 -10.57 17.11 47.18
C LEU A 1014 -11.52 16.01 47.67
N ARG A 1015 -11.58 15.81 48.99
CA ARG A 1015 -12.63 14.99 49.64
C ARG A 1015 -13.68 15.90 50.27
N LEU A 1016 -14.95 15.55 50.06
CA LEU A 1016 -16.10 16.27 50.59
C LEU A 1016 -16.33 15.94 52.07
N ALA A 1017 -16.18 14.68 52.45
CA ALA A 1017 -16.33 14.24 53.84
C ALA A 1017 -15.16 14.73 54.70
N GLY A 1018 -15.46 15.42 55.80
CA GLY A 1018 -14.46 16.00 56.71
C GLY A 1018 -14.00 17.41 56.30
N PHE A 1019 -14.64 18.05 55.32
CA PHE A 1019 -14.35 19.44 54.96
C PHE A 1019 -14.84 20.40 56.06
N GLU A 1020 -13.95 21.24 56.57
CA GLU A 1020 -14.28 22.29 57.55
C GLU A 1020 -13.74 23.65 57.10
N ARG A 1021 -14.60 24.67 57.09
CA ARG A 1021 -14.19 26.04 56.76
C ARG A 1021 -15.10 27.08 57.42
N GLU A 1022 -14.50 28.14 57.94
CA GLU A 1022 -15.24 29.31 58.41
C GLU A 1022 -15.51 30.27 57.24
N VAL A 1023 -16.79 30.62 57.05
CA VAL A 1023 -17.25 31.53 56.00
C VAL A 1023 -18.33 32.44 56.56
N ASP A 1024 -18.17 33.75 56.40
CA ASP A 1024 -19.13 34.76 56.85
C ASP A 1024 -19.53 34.61 58.34
N GLY A 1025 -18.53 34.31 59.20
CA GLY A 1025 -18.70 34.14 60.65
C GLY A 1025 -19.32 32.80 61.09
N ARG A 1026 -19.47 31.85 60.16
CA ARG A 1026 -20.10 30.54 60.40
C ARG A 1026 -19.14 29.41 60.08
N LEU A 1027 -19.01 28.46 61.00
CA LEU A 1027 -18.24 27.24 60.77
C LEU A 1027 -19.09 26.22 60.00
N VAL A 1028 -18.65 25.88 58.79
CA VAL A 1028 -19.28 24.86 57.93
C VAL A 1028 -18.50 23.56 58.09
N LYS A 1029 -19.15 22.51 58.61
CA LYS A 1029 -18.59 21.14 58.70
C LYS A 1029 -19.36 20.18 57.82
N VAL A 1030 -18.71 19.58 56.82
CA VAL A 1030 -19.36 18.64 55.90
C VAL A 1030 -19.12 17.20 56.36
N ILE A 1031 -20.23 16.49 56.58
CA ILE A 1031 -20.24 15.11 57.07
C ILE A 1031 -20.13 14.14 55.90
N GLY A 1032 -20.79 14.44 54.79
CA GLY A 1032 -20.76 13.64 53.58
C GLY A 1032 -21.70 14.19 52.52
N GLY A 1033 -21.69 13.58 51.33
CA GLY A 1033 -22.56 13.98 50.24
C GLY A 1033 -22.31 13.15 48.99
N GLY A 1034 -23.23 13.25 48.04
CA GLY A 1034 -23.18 12.53 46.79
C GLY A 1034 -23.97 13.24 45.70
N ALA A 1035 -23.73 12.86 44.46
CA ALA A 1035 -24.44 13.37 43.30
C ALA A 1035 -25.01 12.22 42.46
N ARG A 1036 -26.23 12.40 41.94
CA ARG A 1036 -26.91 11.41 41.09
C ARG A 1036 -27.69 12.07 39.97
N SER A 1037 -27.77 11.40 38.83
CA SER A 1037 -28.59 11.83 37.70
C SER A 1037 -29.98 11.19 37.77
N GLU A 1038 -31.02 11.97 37.50
CA GLU A 1038 -32.42 11.53 37.50
C GLU A 1038 -33.16 12.08 36.27
N GLU A 1039 -34.20 11.38 35.81
CA GLU A 1039 -35.11 11.91 34.78
C GLU A 1039 -36.21 12.74 35.45
N GLY A 1040 -36.30 14.03 35.11
CA GLY A 1040 -37.39 14.88 35.58
C GLY A 1040 -38.68 14.60 34.80
N GLY A 1041 -39.85 14.92 35.38
CA GLY A 1041 -41.19 14.70 34.77
C GLY A 1041 -41.48 15.43 33.44
N SER A 1042 -40.48 16.12 32.87
CA SER A 1042 -40.49 16.71 31.52
C SER A 1042 -39.61 15.95 30.51
N GLY A 1043 -39.11 14.76 30.87
CA GLY A 1043 -38.18 13.95 30.07
C GLY A 1043 -36.74 14.48 30.03
N ARG A 1044 -36.40 15.49 30.86
CA ARG A 1044 -35.07 16.11 30.90
C ARG A 1044 -34.21 15.50 32.00
N LYS A 1045 -32.95 15.19 31.68
CA LYS A 1045 -31.97 14.66 32.64
C LYS A 1045 -31.50 15.75 33.59
N LEU A 1046 -31.72 15.57 34.89
CA LEU A 1046 -31.31 16.47 35.96
C LEU A 1046 -30.17 15.86 36.77
N LEU A 1047 -29.37 16.71 37.41
CA LEU A 1047 -28.33 16.31 38.34
C LEU A 1047 -28.66 16.82 39.73
N ARG A 1048 -28.84 15.90 40.67
CA ARG A 1048 -29.14 16.19 42.06
C ARG A 1048 -27.88 16.02 42.88
N ILE A 1049 -27.47 17.07 43.59
CA ILE A 1049 -26.34 17.07 44.52
C ILE A 1049 -26.91 17.21 45.92
N GLN A 1050 -26.61 16.25 46.80
CA GLN A 1050 -27.04 16.24 48.19
C GLN A 1050 -25.80 16.26 49.10
N ILE A 1051 -25.75 17.20 50.04
CA ILE A 1051 -24.63 17.41 50.95
C ILE A 1051 -25.17 17.52 52.38
N THR A 1052 -24.71 16.65 53.26
CA THR A 1052 -25.00 16.70 54.69
C THR A 1052 -23.94 17.55 55.39
N ALA A 1053 -24.35 18.65 56.00
CA ALA A 1053 -23.44 19.56 56.70
C ALA A 1053 -24.04 20.04 58.03
N GLU A 1054 -23.15 20.37 58.97
CA GLU A 1054 -23.46 21.10 60.19
C GLU A 1054 -22.98 22.54 60.06
N ILE A 1055 -23.91 23.49 60.22
CA ILE A 1055 -23.66 24.93 60.10
C ILE A 1055 -24.41 25.61 61.24
N ASP A 1056 -23.74 26.41 62.04
CA ASP A 1056 -24.30 27.03 63.26
C ASP A 1056 -24.94 26.00 64.22
N ARG A 1057 -24.28 24.84 64.41
CA ARG A 1057 -24.78 23.70 65.22
C ARG A 1057 -26.08 23.07 64.71
N VAL A 1058 -26.50 23.39 63.48
CA VAL A 1058 -27.65 22.80 62.82
C VAL A 1058 -27.16 21.81 61.77
N ARG A 1059 -27.37 20.52 62.02
CA ARG A 1059 -27.09 19.43 61.08
C ARG A 1059 -28.24 19.26 60.11
N ARG A 1060 -27.95 19.27 58.80
CA ARG A 1060 -28.97 19.16 57.75
C ARG A 1060 -28.44 18.61 56.43
N ASP A 1061 -29.34 18.00 55.67
CA ASP A 1061 -29.16 17.68 54.25
C ASP A 1061 -29.58 18.86 53.35
N TYR A 1062 -28.61 19.35 52.59
CA TYR A 1062 -28.76 20.41 51.61
C TYR A 1062 -28.79 19.81 50.21
N GLU A 1063 -29.75 20.23 49.41
CA GLU A 1063 -29.98 19.65 48.09
C GLU A 1063 -30.05 20.72 47.00
N ILE A 1064 -29.32 20.50 45.91
CA ILE A 1064 -29.28 21.35 44.73
C ILE A 1064 -29.57 20.51 43.50
N THR A 1065 -30.51 20.96 42.67
CA THR A 1065 -30.84 20.28 41.41
C THR A 1065 -30.42 21.13 40.22
N PHE A 1066 -29.53 20.58 39.40
CA PHE A 1066 -29.03 21.18 38.16
C PHE A 1066 -29.78 20.67 36.95
N GLY A 1067 -30.12 21.60 36.05
CA GLY A 1067 -30.75 21.36 34.76
C GLY A 1067 -30.08 22.17 33.65
N ARG A 1068 -30.31 21.77 32.40
CA ARG A 1068 -29.92 22.54 31.21
C ARG A 1068 -31.07 23.45 30.77
N TYR A 1069 -30.79 24.76 30.69
CA TYR A 1069 -31.72 25.78 30.22
C TYR A 1069 -31.02 26.61 29.13
N SER A 1070 -31.47 26.49 27.88
CA SER A 1070 -30.88 27.19 26.72
C SER A 1070 -29.34 27.08 26.69
N ASN A 1071 -28.84 25.82 26.73
CA ASN A 1071 -27.43 25.43 26.81
C ASN A 1071 -26.65 25.80 28.09
N LYS A 1072 -27.25 26.53 29.04
CA LYS A 1072 -26.61 26.86 30.33
C LYS A 1072 -26.95 25.83 31.41
N ALA A 1073 -25.95 25.40 32.17
CA ALA A 1073 -26.15 24.60 33.38
C ALA A 1073 -26.52 25.53 34.54
N LEU A 1074 -27.74 25.38 35.08
CA LEU A 1074 -28.25 26.17 36.20
C LEU A 1074 -28.74 25.23 37.30
N GLY A 1075 -28.34 25.51 38.54
CA GLY A 1075 -28.77 24.80 39.73
C GLY A 1075 -29.79 25.62 40.51
N PHE A 1076 -30.83 24.96 41.02
CA PHE A 1076 -31.83 25.57 41.87
C PHE A 1076 -31.98 24.78 43.16
N ALA A 1077 -32.09 25.52 44.26
CA ALA A 1077 -32.42 24.99 45.58
C ALA A 1077 -33.40 25.93 46.28
N ALA A 1078 -34.19 25.39 47.21
CA ALA A 1078 -35.17 26.17 47.97
C ALA A 1078 -34.91 26.06 49.47
N ALA A 1079 -35.02 27.18 50.18
CA ALA A 1079 -34.94 27.21 51.63
C ALA A 1079 -36.23 26.66 52.26
N ARG A 1080 -36.10 25.90 53.35
CA ARG A 1080 -37.19 25.22 54.04
C ARG A 1080 -37.78 26.07 55.15
N ALA A 1081 -39.10 25.99 55.32
CA ALA A 1081 -39.83 26.78 56.31
C ALA A 1081 -39.72 26.21 57.72
N ASP A 1082 -39.61 24.88 57.81
CA ASP A 1082 -39.48 24.05 59.00
C ASP A 1082 -38.03 23.99 59.54
N ALA A 1083 -37.11 24.69 58.90
CA ALA A 1083 -35.72 24.79 59.36
C ALA A 1083 -35.61 25.66 60.63
N PRO A 1084 -34.70 25.34 61.58
CA PRO A 1084 -34.45 26.19 62.74
C PRO A 1084 -34.08 27.63 62.34
N GLY A 1085 -34.88 28.62 62.74
CA GLY A 1085 -34.72 30.03 62.35
C GLY A 1085 -35.47 30.44 61.06
N GLY A 1086 -36.30 29.56 60.50
CA GLY A 1086 -37.14 29.84 59.33
C GLY A 1086 -36.39 29.89 58.00
N ARG A 1087 -37.10 30.27 56.93
CA ARG A 1087 -36.59 30.24 55.54
C ARG A 1087 -35.35 31.12 55.32
N GLU A 1088 -35.25 32.23 56.04
CA GLU A 1088 -34.20 33.24 55.84
C GLU A 1088 -32.87 32.75 56.42
N ALA A 1089 -32.86 32.29 57.67
CA ALA A 1089 -31.69 31.67 58.28
C ALA A 1089 -31.23 30.41 57.53
N ASP A 1090 -32.15 29.62 56.99
CA ASP A 1090 -31.81 28.45 56.19
C ASP A 1090 -31.16 28.80 54.84
N ALA A 1091 -31.67 29.83 54.17
CA ALA A 1091 -31.08 30.32 52.93
C ALA A 1091 -29.64 30.83 53.15
N GLU A 1092 -29.39 31.52 54.26
CA GLU A 1092 -28.05 32.00 54.63
C GLU A 1092 -27.09 30.85 54.92
N ARG A 1093 -27.50 29.82 55.69
CA ARG A 1093 -26.67 28.62 55.94
C ARG A 1093 -26.34 27.89 54.65
N PHE A 1094 -27.31 27.75 53.74
CA PHE A 1094 -27.08 27.08 52.46
C PHE A 1094 -26.18 27.93 51.54
N SER A 1095 -26.32 29.25 51.55
CA SER A 1095 -25.40 30.16 50.84
C SER A 1095 -23.96 30.04 51.35
N ALA A 1096 -23.78 29.99 52.68
CA ALA A 1096 -22.49 29.79 53.32
C ALA A 1096 -21.85 28.44 52.94
N LEU A 1097 -22.64 27.35 52.90
CA LEU A 1097 -22.18 26.03 52.43
C LEU A 1097 -21.65 26.08 50.99
N ILE A 1098 -22.44 26.66 50.08
CA ILE A 1098 -22.08 26.77 48.65
C ILE A 1098 -20.82 27.61 48.49
N LYS A 1099 -20.72 28.73 49.21
CA LYS A 1099 -19.54 29.62 49.19
C LYS A 1099 -18.31 28.94 49.79
N ALA A 1100 -18.46 28.17 50.87
CA ALA A 1100 -17.38 27.41 51.47
C ALA A 1100 -16.80 26.37 50.51
N LEU A 1101 -17.67 25.63 49.83
CA LEU A 1101 -17.28 24.54 48.94
C LEU A 1101 -16.78 25.00 47.58
N THR A 1102 -17.33 26.09 47.03
CA THR A 1102 -17.05 26.54 45.65
C THR A 1102 -16.24 27.84 45.57
N GLY A 1103 -16.06 28.54 46.69
CA GLY A 1103 -15.39 29.84 46.73
C GLY A 1103 -16.24 31.02 46.24
N ARG A 1104 -17.47 30.79 45.75
CA ARG A 1104 -18.39 31.83 45.26
C ARG A 1104 -19.77 31.73 45.91
N ALA A 1105 -20.35 32.88 46.22
CA ALA A 1105 -21.69 32.96 46.79
C ALA A 1105 -22.76 32.75 45.71
N PRO A 1106 -23.80 31.94 45.96
CA PRO A 1106 -24.92 31.78 45.03
C PRO A 1106 -25.83 33.01 45.04
N ARG A 1107 -26.66 33.17 43.99
CA ARG A 1107 -27.65 34.25 43.96
C ARG A 1107 -28.92 33.82 44.68
N MET A 1108 -29.37 34.60 45.66
CA MET A 1108 -30.63 34.36 46.36
C MET A 1108 -31.74 35.27 45.82
N ARG A 1109 -32.94 34.72 45.62
CA ARG A 1109 -34.12 35.49 45.18
C ARG A 1109 -35.33 35.16 46.05
N ARG A 1110 -35.96 36.18 46.61
CA ARG A 1110 -37.25 36.08 47.30
C ARG A 1110 -38.39 36.13 46.29
N MET A 1111 -39.27 35.14 46.33
CA MET A 1111 -40.44 35.03 45.47
C MET A 1111 -41.67 35.67 46.12
N LYS A 1112 -42.68 36.02 45.33
CA LYS A 1112 -43.91 36.70 45.80
C LYS A 1112 -44.72 35.86 46.81
N ASP A 1113 -44.54 34.55 46.81
CA ASP A 1113 -45.19 33.58 47.71
C ASP A 1113 -44.37 33.28 48.99
N GLY A 1114 -43.32 34.06 49.25
CA GLY A 1114 -42.48 33.91 50.44
C GLY A 1114 -41.47 32.76 50.38
N ARG A 1115 -41.28 32.10 49.23
CA ARG A 1115 -40.17 31.15 49.01
C ARG A 1115 -38.86 31.88 48.72
N ILE A 1116 -37.74 31.37 49.23
CA ILE A 1116 -36.39 31.85 48.89
C ILE A 1116 -35.71 30.80 48.02
N VAL A 1117 -35.36 31.19 46.79
CA VAL A 1117 -34.71 30.33 45.79
C VAL A 1117 -33.24 30.71 45.69
N ILE A 1118 -32.38 29.71 45.82
CA ILE A 1118 -30.94 29.80 45.65
C ILE A 1118 -30.60 29.34 44.25
N LYS A 1119 -29.93 30.20 43.48
CA LYS A 1119 -29.55 29.95 42.09
C LYS A 1119 -28.04 29.79 41.98
N CYS A 1120 -27.63 28.60 41.55
CA CYS A 1120 -26.25 28.24 41.23
C CYS A 1120 -26.00 28.28 39.72
N THR A 1121 -24.78 28.64 39.33
CA THR A 1121 -24.32 28.72 37.93
C THR A 1121 -23.36 27.58 37.60
N ARG A 1122 -22.94 27.49 36.33
CA ARG A 1122 -21.88 26.58 35.85
C ARG A 1122 -20.62 26.62 36.73
N GLU A 1123 -20.20 27.80 37.16
CA GLU A 1123 -19.00 27.95 37.99
C GLU A 1123 -19.15 27.30 39.37
N HIS A 1124 -20.35 27.34 39.96
CA HIS A 1124 -20.62 26.63 41.21
C HIS A 1124 -20.58 25.11 41.00
N LEU A 1125 -21.11 24.64 39.86
CA LEU A 1125 -21.06 23.22 39.48
C LEU A 1125 -19.62 22.74 39.27
N ASP A 1126 -18.77 23.55 38.65
CA ASP A 1126 -17.35 23.27 38.45
C ASP A 1126 -16.60 23.27 39.79
N GLY A 1127 -16.98 24.16 40.73
CA GLY A 1127 -16.49 24.15 42.11
C GLY A 1127 -16.85 22.86 42.87
N PHE A 1128 -18.08 22.35 42.70
CA PHE A 1128 -18.48 21.06 43.26
C PHE A 1128 -17.74 19.87 42.62
N ALA A 1129 -17.37 19.97 41.35
CA ALA A 1129 -16.62 18.93 40.64
C ALA A 1129 -15.20 18.72 41.18
N ARG A 1130 -14.68 19.61 42.05
CA ARG A 1130 -13.39 19.42 42.73
C ARG A 1130 -13.42 18.28 43.76
N TYR A 1131 -14.59 17.91 44.27
CA TYR A 1131 -14.74 16.87 45.29
C TYR A 1131 -14.98 15.50 44.65
N ALA A 1132 -14.17 14.50 45.03
CA ALA A 1132 -14.18 13.16 44.45
C ALA A 1132 -15.56 12.50 44.49
N GLU A 1133 -16.30 12.69 45.58
CA GLU A 1133 -17.63 12.13 45.83
C GLU A 1133 -18.71 12.69 44.89
N LEU A 1134 -18.45 13.84 44.25
CA LEU A 1134 -19.38 14.51 43.33
C LEU A 1134 -18.88 14.49 41.88
N ALA A 1135 -17.56 14.45 41.67
CA ALA A 1135 -16.90 14.67 40.40
C ALA A 1135 -17.37 13.73 39.28
N GLU A 1136 -17.51 12.43 39.56
CA GLU A 1136 -17.89 11.43 38.56
C GLU A 1136 -19.32 11.66 38.05
N ALA A 1137 -20.29 11.83 38.96
CA ALA A 1137 -21.68 12.05 38.60
C ALA A 1137 -21.90 13.43 37.93
N ILE A 1138 -21.19 14.47 38.36
CA ILE A 1138 -21.19 15.78 37.68
C ILE A 1138 -20.63 15.62 36.26
N THR A 1139 -19.49 14.96 36.10
CA THR A 1139 -18.83 14.77 34.81
C THR A 1139 -19.72 13.98 33.86
N LYS A 1140 -20.27 12.85 34.31
CA LYS A 1140 -21.19 12.01 33.53
C LYS A 1140 -22.45 12.77 33.11
N TRP A 1141 -23.06 13.53 34.01
CA TRP A 1141 -24.23 14.34 33.66
C TRP A 1141 -23.91 15.43 32.62
N LEU A 1142 -22.73 16.05 32.71
CA LEU A 1142 -22.26 17.01 31.71
C LEU A 1142 -21.94 16.34 30.37
N GLU A 1143 -21.44 15.10 30.40
CA GLU A 1143 -21.22 14.27 29.23
C GLU A 1143 -22.52 13.92 28.51
N GLU A 1144 -23.57 13.55 29.25
CA GLU A 1144 -24.85 13.11 28.69
C GLU A 1144 -25.77 14.27 28.27
N THR A 1145 -25.54 15.49 28.79
CA THR A 1145 -26.36 16.68 28.51
C THR A 1145 -25.67 17.73 27.63
N GLY A 1146 -24.48 17.40 27.09
CA GLY A 1146 -23.75 18.24 26.13
C GLY A 1146 -24.35 18.14 24.72
N SER A 1147 -24.52 19.29 24.04
CA SER A 1147 -24.99 19.39 22.65
C SER A 1147 -24.13 18.56 21.70
N ARG A 1148 -24.77 17.69 20.89
CA ARG A 1148 -24.23 17.26 19.58
C ARG A 1148 -24.42 18.44 18.62
N THR A 1149 -23.35 19.19 18.37
CA THR A 1149 -23.29 20.20 17.32
C THR A 1149 -22.01 20.01 16.55
#